data_AF-A0A0B7BJP4-F1
#
_entry.id   AF-A0A0B7BJP4-F1
#
_cell.length_a   1.000
_cell.length_b   1.000
_cell.length_c   1.000
_cell.angle_alpha   90.00
_cell.angle_beta   90.00
_cell.angle_gamma   90.00
#
_symmetry.space_group_name_H-M   'P 1'
#
loop_
_entity.id
_entity.type
_entity.pdbx_description
1 polymer ?
#
loop_
_entity_poly.entity_id
_entity_poly.type
_entity_poly.pdbx_seq_one_letter_code
_entity_poly.pdbx_strand_id
1 'polypeptide(L)'
;MQHSHDQNLIETSSLQAKLRALEQGSDKTSTNKLSEENKILQESLNLKVSETMRLNDKLKQSEKELSKSVSTIQASEAAKKSVESKISVYEDKIRKLEAAQKEVDSMTNKKIEEVNHELRKTEAKNTSLSSDLQKASGALNVTQEEVKTLKAKLQELEAHLTRADSGKETETRLHEVEQKRSDLEGNVKNLEKQLTVLSHKLVESETETNRLLQENRTLTDENKTISERLQTTPASNGDIHENGPSVSLADHENIVSGKEKEVKELAAGLETQKKTLLNIQGQLDAKVAEVANIREELNQQRQKNNDLRSKNWKAMEALELSEKSATEKVDKALKSARELSSTKVTEVEAYDKTIFQRLFPDVQVSDKLAHKEWVTMFEKQALKKTSDKADSAAKSSSLAEENKKLKKDIDDLKNNLNVLTAKGNKLIELEEQNKRIHKQLNDYEKQFVELNSQNEKLKQVEAENYQLKSSVTSKGGDNERYTQLETDNSRLKSDLENYHSIVAETENKLRQLEKSIDAEEKKWQEKLKQAQSHPKEQGDSGLPQRIKELELLVAQQDSQVQEYRRVLSLTTKTPVSSSSQEIQVSQGSQEMQTKVAELEDELREAHEMIIVITKEKETVITQLTETQIQVSSGDTKSLEKELVEIRTILESERKKNKDLSLNVVKLNGIIKTGQDALSQEQNVVKKLQESLDSKSVNSGATELEEVDQLRSKLSEKQKHLEREISTNKQLSERLAQLGVLEPRK
;
A
#
# COMPACT_ATOMS: atom_id res chain seq x y z
N MET A 1 161.11 -47.25 52.66
CA MET A 1 159.70 -47.66 52.92
C MET A 1 158.97 -46.68 53.82
N GLN A 2 159.42 -46.43 55.06
CA GLN A 2 158.69 -45.59 56.03
C GLN A 2 158.28 -44.20 55.50
N HIS A 3 159.20 -43.45 54.88
CA HIS A 3 158.90 -42.15 54.27
C HIS A 3 157.75 -42.17 53.23
N SER A 4 157.59 -43.27 52.48
CA SER A 4 156.48 -43.42 51.51
C SER A 4 155.16 -43.70 52.21
N HIS A 5 155.17 -44.34 53.38
CA HIS A 5 153.96 -44.53 54.18
C HIS A 5 153.48 -43.19 54.75
N ASP A 6 154.39 -42.39 55.30
CA ASP A 6 154.08 -41.07 55.86
C ASP A 6 153.59 -40.10 54.77
N GLN A 7 154.25 -40.09 53.61
CA GLN A 7 153.81 -39.33 52.42
C GLN A 7 152.38 -39.70 52.01
N ASN A 8 152.09 -41.01 51.88
CA ASN A 8 150.75 -41.50 51.53
C ASN A 8 149.72 -41.19 52.62
N LEU A 9 150.10 -41.17 53.90
CA LEU A 9 149.21 -40.82 55.01
C LEU A 9 148.82 -39.33 54.97
N ILE A 10 149.80 -38.46 54.72
CA ILE A 10 149.61 -37.01 54.56
C ILE A 10 148.76 -36.73 53.32
N GLU A 11 149.02 -37.41 52.21
CA GLU A 11 148.26 -37.24 50.97
C GLU A 11 146.81 -37.75 51.11
N THR A 12 146.61 -38.90 51.76
CA THR A 12 145.26 -39.40 52.10
C THR A 12 144.53 -38.45 53.04
N SER A 13 145.19 -37.93 54.07
CA SER A 13 144.63 -36.94 55.00
C SER A 13 144.26 -35.63 54.29
N SER A 14 145.12 -35.14 53.39
CA SER A 14 144.90 -33.95 52.57
C SER A 14 143.73 -34.14 51.59
N LEU A 15 143.64 -35.29 50.93
CA LEU A 15 142.50 -35.65 50.07
C LEU A 15 141.22 -35.77 50.88
N GLN A 16 141.24 -36.39 52.05
CA GLN A 16 140.08 -36.54 52.93
C GLN A 16 139.63 -35.19 53.53
N ALA A 17 140.58 -34.28 53.80
CA ALA A 17 140.29 -32.90 54.19
C ALA A 17 139.69 -32.08 53.03
N LYS A 18 140.21 -32.21 51.81
CA LYS A 18 139.62 -31.61 50.60
C LYS A 18 138.22 -32.16 50.31
N LEU A 19 138.00 -33.46 50.52
CA LEU A 19 136.71 -34.11 50.30
C LEU A 19 135.68 -33.62 51.34
N ARG A 20 136.06 -33.51 52.62
CA ARG A 20 135.22 -32.85 53.65
C ARG A 20 134.98 -31.37 53.36
N ALA A 21 135.97 -30.64 52.86
CA ALA A 21 135.81 -29.24 52.47
C ALA A 21 134.89 -29.07 51.25
N LEU A 22 134.83 -30.04 50.34
CA LEU A 22 133.86 -30.10 49.24
C LEU A 22 132.47 -30.54 49.73
N GLU A 23 132.36 -31.44 50.70
CA GLU A 23 131.08 -31.83 51.33
C GLU A 23 130.48 -30.73 52.21
N GLN A 24 131.32 -29.87 52.80
CA GLN A 24 130.90 -28.66 53.54
C GLN A 24 130.74 -27.43 52.63
N GLY A 25 131.50 -27.35 51.53
CA GLY A 25 131.37 -26.33 50.48
C GLY A 25 130.24 -26.61 49.48
N SER A 26 129.71 -27.83 49.48
CA SER A 26 128.38 -28.17 48.99
C SER A 26 127.36 -27.42 49.84
N ASP A 27 126.97 -26.24 49.36
CA ASP A 27 126.11 -25.29 50.07
C ASP A 27 124.67 -25.83 50.22
N LYS A 28 124.50 -26.73 51.20
CA LYS A 28 123.22 -27.32 51.62
C LYS A 28 122.17 -26.26 51.95
N THR A 29 122.60 -25.09 52.41
CA THR A 29 121.71 -23.94 52.66
C THR A 29 121.12 -23.39 51.37
N SER A 30 121.92 -23.25 50.32
CA SER A 30 121.43 -22.83 49.00
C SER A 30 120.60 -23.92 48.31
N THR A 31 120.95 -25.20 48.42
CA THR A 31 120.11 -26.29 47.87
C THR A 31 118.76 -26.39 48.59
N ASN A 32 118.72 -26.20 49.91
CA ASN A 32 117.48 -26.20 50.68
C ASN A 32 116.58 -25.01 50.34
N LYS A 33 117.15 -23.81 50.14
CA LYS A 33 116.40 -22.63 49.66
C LYS A 33 115.77 -22.87 48.29
N LEU A 34 116.54 -23.40 47.34
CA LEU A 34 116.03 -23.75 46.00
C LEU A 34 114.98 -24.86 46.05
N SER A 35 115.06 -25.79 47.01
CA SER A 35 114.03 -26.82 47.24
C SER A 35 112.72 -26.20 47.75
N GLU A 36 112.79 -25.32 48.74
CA GLU A 36 111.62 -24.62 49.29
C GLU A 36 110.98 -23.68 48.26
N GLU A 37 111.80 -22.97 47.48
CA GLU A 37 111.35 -22.08 46.40
C GLU A 37 110.67 -22.86 45.26
N ASN A 38 111.23 -24.00 44.84
CA ASN A 38 110.56 -24.90 43.88
C ASN A 38 109.22 -25.40 44.41
N LYS A 39 109.14 -25.77 45.70
CA LYS A 39 107.89 -26.21 46.32
C LYS A 39 106.82 -25.11 46.32
N ILE A 40 107.20 -23.88 46.70
CA ILE A 40 106.29 -22.71 46.66
C ILE A 40 105.81 -22.42 45.23
N LEU A 41 106.72 -22.48 44.25
CA LEU A 41 106.38 -22.32 42.84
C LEU A 41 105.43 -23.42 42.35
N GLN A 42 105.63 -24.67 42.79
CA GLN A 42 104.79 -25.81 42.42
C GLN A 42 103.39 -25.73 43.07
N GLU A 43 103.29 -25.29 44.32
CA GLU A 43 102.01 -24.99 44.99
C GLU A 43 101.27 -23.83 44.30
N SER A 44 101.97 -22.74 43.99
CA SER A 44 101.43 -21.58 43.24
C SER A 44 100.94 -21.98 41.84
N LEU A 45 101.70 -22.81 41.13
CA LEU A 45 101.32 -23.35 39.82
C LEU A 45 100.07 -24.23 39.93
N ASN A 46 100.00 -25.13 40.92
CA ASN A 46 98.83 -25.98 41.15
C ASN A 46 97.57 -25.14 41.48
N LEU A 47 97.71 -24.10 42.31
CA LEU A 47 96.63 -23.16 42.57
C LEU A 47 96.16 -22.48 41.28
N LYS A 48 97.07 -21.96 40.46
CA LYS A 48 96.73 -21.33 39.17
C LYS A 48 96.11 -22.29 38.16
N VAL A 49 96.55 -23.55 38.11
CA VAL A 49 95.93 -24.60 37.29
C VAL A 49 94.49 -24.86 37.76
N SER A 50 94.25 -25.00 39.07
CA SER A 50 92.90 -25.22 39.61
C SER A 50 91.96 -24.03 39.39
N GLU A 51 92.46 -22.80 39.50
CA GLU A 51 91.73 -21.57 39.19
C GLU A 51 91.37 -21.51 37.70
N THR A 52 92.33 -21.86 36.81
CA THR A 52 92.12 -21.91 35.36
C THR A 52 91.08 -22.96 34.98
N MET A 53 91.12 -24.16 35.57
CA MET A 53 90.09 -25.19 35.38
C MET A 53 88.71 -24.67 35.79
N ARG A 54 88.59 -24.05 36.97
CA ARG A 54 87.32 -23.50 37.48
C ARG A 54 86.76 -22.37 36.61
N LEU A 55 87.63 -21.53 36.03
CA LEU A 55 87.22 -20.51 35.06
C LEU A 55 86.77 -21.12 33.72
N ASN A 56 87.46 -22.16 33.25
CA ASN A 56 87.10 -22.89 32.03
C ASN A 56 85.76 -23.63 32.16
N ASP A 57 85.46 -24.20 33.33
CA ASP A 57 84.15 -24.83 33.59
C ASP A 57 83.01 -23.79 33.65
N LYS A 58 83.26 -22.62 34.27
CA LYS A 58 82.32 -21.48 34.20
C LYS A 58 82.10 -20.99 32.77
N LEU A 59 83.16 -20.90 31.97
CA LEU A 59 83.07 -20.51 30.56
C LEU A 59 82.16 -21.49 29.79
N LYS A 60 82.44 -22.79 29.87
CA LYS A 60 81.60 -23.84 29.26
C LYS A 60 80.14 -23.79 29.71
N GLN A 61 79.89 -23.50 31.00
CA GLN A 61 78.53 -23.35 31.49
C GLN A 61 77.84 -22.12 30.85
N SER A 62 78.52 -20.97 30.80
CA SER A 62 77.99 -19.76 30.16
C SER A 62 77.77 -19.92 28.65
N GLU A 63 78.65 -20.64 27.94
CA GLU A 63 78.48 -20.99 26.53
C GLU A 63 77.24 -21.88 26.30
N LYS A 64 77.02 -22.85 27.19
CA LYS A 64 75.84 -23.74 27.15
C LYS A 64 74.54 -22.98 27.45
N GLU A 65 74.56 -22.04 28.37
CA GLU A 65 73.42 -21.17 28.68
C GLU A 65 73.13 -20.20 27.53
N LEU A 66 74.15 -19.55 26.96
CA LEU A 66 74.03 -18.70 25.79
C LEU A 66 73.48 -19.45 24.57
N SER A 67 73.99 -20.66 24.31
CA SER A 67 73.51 -21.56 23.24
C SER A 67 72.03 -21.89 23.38
N LYS A 68 71.57 -22.20 24.62
CA LYS A 68 70.14 -22.38 24.91
C LYS A 68 69.33 -21.11 24.65
N SER A 69 69.77 -19.96 25.16
CA SER A 69 69.07 -18.68 24.96
C SER A 69 68.94 -18.31 23.48
N VAL A 70 69.99 -18.52 22.67
CA VAL A 70 69.94 -18.30 21.21
C VAL A 70 68.90 -19.21 20.55
N SER A 71 68.87 -20.50 20.90
CA SER A 71 67.86 -21.45 20.40
C SER A 71 66.43 -21.03 20.77
N THR A 72 66.19 -20.59 22.02
CA THR A 72 64.89 -20.08 22.46
C THR A 72 64.48 -18.80 21.72
N ILE A 73 65.41 -17.88 21.47
CA ILE A 73 65.15 -16.65 20.69
C ILE A 73 64.78 -17.00 19.24
N GLN A 74 65.52 -17.92 18.60
CA GLN A 74 65.22 -18.36 17.23
C GLN A 74 63.83 -19.01 17.13
N ALA A 75 63.45 -19.85 18.10
CA ALA A 75 62.11 -20.44 18.16
C ALA A 75 61.02 -19.37 18.35
N SER A 76 61.25 -18.38 19.21
CA SER A 76 60.36 -17.24 19.43
C SER A 76 60.20 -16.37 18.17
N GLU A 77 61.29 -16.13 17.42
CA GLU A 77 61.28 -15.34 16.19
C GLU A 77 60.53 -16.06 15.06
N ALA A 78 60.68 -17.39 14.95
CA ALA A 78 59.90 -18.21 14.03
C ALA A 78 58.40 -18.21 14.38
N ALA A 79 58.06 -18.31 15.66
CA ALA A 79 56.68 -18.20 16.13
C ALA A 79 56.09 -16.81 15.83
N LYS A 80 56.85 -15.74 16.07
CA LYS A 80 56.47 -14.37 15.74
C LYS A 80 56.15 -14.19 14.25
N LYS A 81 57.04 -14.65 13.35
CA LYS A 81 56.82 -14.59 11.89
C LYS A 81 55.56 -15.36 11.45
N SER A 82 55.26 -16.48 12.10
CA SER A 82 54.02 -17.24 11.87
C SER A 82 52.76 -16.45 12.27
N VAL A 83 52.82 -15.74 13.40
CA VAL A 83 51.72 -14.87 13.87
C VAL A 83 51.56 -13.63 12.97
N GLU A 84 52.65 -12.97 12.58
CA GLU A 84 52.61 -11.81 11.66
C GLU A 84 51.99 -12.18 10.31
N SER A 85 52.32 -13.36 9.76
CA SER A 85 51.69 -13.90 8.54
C SER A 85 50.18 -14.10 8.72
N LYS A 86 49.74 -14.68 9.86
CA LYS A 86 48.30 -14.83 10.17
C LYS A 86 47.59 -13.49 10.30
N ILE A 87 48.21 -12.50 10.97
CA ILE A 87 47.65 -11.14 11.11
C ILE A 87 47.40 -10.53 9.73
N SER A 88 48.40 -10.56 8.84
CA SER A 88 48.26 -10.06 7.45
C SER A 88 47.08 -10.71 6.70
N VAL A 89 46.90 -12.02 6.83
CA VAL A 89 45.75 -12.74 6.23
C VAL A 89 44.41 -12.30 6.84
N TYR A 90 44.34 -12.04 8.15
CA TYR A 90 43.13 -11.53 8.78
C TYR A 90 42.83 -10.07 8.40
N GLU A 91 43.85 -9.20 8.30
CA GLU A 91 43.69 -7.82 7.82
C GLU A 91 43.12 -7.77 6.39
N ASP A 92 43.63 -8.59 5.48
CA ASP A 92 43.09 -8.70 4.12
C ASP A 92 41.67 -9.30 4.08
N LYS A 93 41.32 -10.18 5.03
CA LYS A 93 39.95 -10.69 5.17
C LYS A 93 39.00 -9.61 5.69
N ILE A 94 39.44 -8.78 6.64
CA ILE A 94 38.69 -7.63 7.15
C ILE A 94 38.43 -6.63 6.03
N ARG A 95 39.47 -6.20 5.29
CA ARG A 95 39.31 -5.28 4.15
C ARG A 95 38.31 -5.77 3.09
N LYS A 96 38.29 -7.08 2.80
CA LYS A 96 37.32 -7.69 1.87
C LYS A 96 35.90 -7.65 2.42
N LEU A 97 35.71 -7.89 3.72
CA LEU A 97 34.41 -7.79 4.38
C LEU A 97 33.92 -6.33 4.45
N GLU A 98 34.79 -5.37 4.75
CA GLU A 98 34.46 -3.93 4.73
C GLU A 98 34.06 -3.45 3.33
N ALA A 99 34.76 -3.91 2.28
CA ALA A 99 34.42 -3.59 0.91
C ALA A 99 33.05 -4.18 0.50
N ALA A 100 32.80 -5.46 0.83
CA ALA A 100 31.52 -6.11 0.57
C ALA A 100 30.37 -5.46 1.35
N GLN A 101 30.58 -5.12 2.62
CA GLN A 101 29.61 -4.40 3.45
C GLN A 101 29.25 -3.05 2.82
N LYS A 102 30.25 -2.27 2.40
CA LYS A 102 30.04 -0.97 1.73
C LYS A 102 29.29 -1.10 0.40
N GLU A 103 29.49 -2.19 -0.34
CA GLU A 103 28.74 -2.47 -1.57
C GLU A 103 27.27 -2.83 -1.27
N VAL A 104 27.03 -3.67 -0.26
CA VAL A 104 25.68 -3.98 0.23
C VAL A 104 24.97 -2.73 0.72
N ASP A 105 25.63 -1.89 1.53
CA ASP A 105 25.07 -0.63 2.03
C ASP A 105 24.77 0.37 0.89
N SER A 106 25.57 0.38 -0.17
CA SER A 106 25.29 1.18 -1.38
C SER A 106 24.07 0.66 -2.15
N MET A 107 23.89 -0.67 -2.23
CA MET A 107 22.72 -1.28 -2.88
C MET A 107 21.44 -1.10 -2.07
N THR A 108 21.48 -1.26 -0.74
CA THR A 108 20.32 -1.06 0.13
C THR A 108 19.86 0.39 0.12
N ASN A 109 20.79 1.36 0.21
CA ASN A 109 20.45 2.79 0.11
C ASN A 109 19.79 3.14 -1.22
N LYS A 110 20.32 2.67 -2.37
CA LYS A 110 19.65 2.87 -3.68
C LYS A 110 18.25 2.28 -3.71
N LYS A 111 18.06 1.07 -3.17
CA LYS A 111 16.75 0.43 -3.10
C LYS A 111 15.76 1.21 -2.21
N ILE A 112 16.25 1.78 -1.12
CA ILE A 112 15.47 2.67 -0.23
C ILE A 112 15.09 3.97 -0.98
N GLU A 113 15.99 4.57 -1.77
CA GLU A 113 15.69 5.74 -2.60
C GLU A 113 14.64 5.44 -3.68
N GLU A 114 14.76 4.30 -4.38
CA GLU A 114 13.78 3.83 -5.37
C GLU A 114 12.39 3.62 -4.76
N VAL A 115 12.31 2.93 -3.63
CA VAL A 115 11.04 2.70 -2.89
C VAL A 115 10.44 4.03 -2.41
N ASN A 116 11.25 4.95 -1.89
CA ASN A 116 10.77 6.28 -1.50
C ASN A 116 10.26 7.11 -2.70
N HIS A 117 10.85 6.94 -3.89
CA HIS A 117 10.38 7.61 -5.10
C HIS A 117 9.01 7.10 -5.56
N GLU A 118 8.83 5.78 -5.63
CA GLU A 118 7.53 5.18 -5.98
C GLU A 118 6.46 5.41 -4.89
N LEU A 119 6.85 5.48 -3.61
CA LEU A 119 5.94 5.89 -2.53
C LEU A 119 5.41 7.31 -2.77
N ARG A 120 6.28 8.32 -2.96
CA ARG A 120 5.85 9.71 -3.24
C ARG A 120 4.97 9.82 -4.48
N LYS A 121 5.25 9.03 -5.50
CA LYS A 121 4.49 8.97 -6.75
C LYS A 121 3.11 8.33 -6.58
N THR A 122 3.00 7.29 -5.75
CA THR A 122 1.71 6.66 -5.41
C THR A 122 0.90 7.52 -4.45
N GLU A 123 1.53 8.18 -3.48
CA GLU A 123 0.91 9.21 -2.62
C GLU A 123 0.31 10.35 -3.45
N ALA A 124 1.09 10.95 -4.36
CA ALA A 124 0.59 12.01 -5.24
C ALA A 124 -0.59 11.55 -6.12
N LYS A 125 -0.55 10.30 -6.62
CA LYS A 125 -1.66 9.71 -7.38
C LYS A 125 -2.90 9.53 -6.49
N ASN A 126 -2.75 9.05 -5.26
CA ASN A 126 -3.85 8.94 -4.29
C ASN A 126 -4.44 10.31 -3.93
N THR A 127 -3.62 11.34 -3.76
CA THR A 127 -4.09 12.72 -3.53
C THR A 127 -4.91 13.23 -4.72
N SER A 128 -4.47 12.99 -5.96
CA SER A 128 -5.25 13.35 -7.16
C SER A 128 -6.59 12.61 -7.21
N LEU A 129 -6.57 11.28 -7.03
CA LEU A 129 -7.77 10.45 -7.04
C LEU A 129 -8.76 10.83 -5.94
N SER A 130 -8.27 11.20 -4.75
CA SER A 130 -9.10 11.70 -3.66
C SER A 130 -9.78 13.03 -4.02
N SER A 131 -9.03 13.98 -4.62
CA SER A 131 -9.58 15.23 -5.16
C SER A 131 -10.65 14.98 -6.23
N ASP A 132 -10.40 14.04 -7.14
CA ASP A 132 -11.32 13.77 -8.25
C ASP A 132 -12.58 13.02 -7.79
N LEU A 133 -12.46 12.13 -6.80
CA LEU A 133 -13.59 11.51 -6.11
C LEU A 133 -14.42 12.56 -5.36
N GLN A 134 -13.78 13.53 -4.70
CA GLN A 134 -14.49 14.64 -4.04
C GLN A 134 -15.25 15.52 -5.06
N LYS A 135 -14.65 15.82 -6.23
CA LYS A 135 -15.33 16.54 -7.32
C LYS A 135 -16.52 15.74 -7.88
N ALA A 136 -16.35 14.44 -8.12
CA ALA A 136 -17.39 13.56 -8.62
C ALA A 136 -18.56 13.43 -7.63
N SER A 137 -18.27 13.30 -6.34
CA SER A 137 -19.26 13.32 -5.26
C SER A 137 -20.02 14.65 -5.20
N GLY A 138 -19.30 15.78 -5.32
CA GLY A 138 -19.93 17.11 -5.42
C GLY A 138 -20.87 17.24 -6.62
N ALA A 139 -20.46 16.75 -7.80
CA ALA A 139 -21.29 16.75 -9.00
C ALA A 139 -22.53 15.83 -8.86
N LEU A 140 -22.38 14.66 -8.23
CA LEU A 140 -23.48 13.74 -7.95
C LEU A 140 -24.53 14.36 -7.00
N ASN A 141 -24.09 15.09 -5.98
CA ASN A 141 -25.01 15.80 -5.08
C ASN A 141 -25.79 16.90 -5.83
N VAL A 142 -25.14 17.64 -6.73
CA VAL A 142 -25.83 18.66 -7.56
C VAL A 142 -26.89 18.02 -8.45
N THR A 143 -26.55 16.96 -9.19
CA THR A 143 -27.55 16.28 -10.04
C THR A 143 -28.65 15.61 -9.23
N GLN A 144 -28.38 15.15 -8.01
CA GLN A 144 -29.40 14.61 -7.10
C GLN A 144 -30.39 15.69 -6.63
N GLU A 145 -29.93 16.92 -6.34
CA GLU A 145 -30.82 18.05 -6.02
C GLU A 145 -31.59 18.56 -7.26
N GLU A 146 -30.98 18.55 -8.45
CA GLU A 146 -31.67 18.83 -9.71
C GLU A 146 -32.80 17.81 -9.97
N VAL A 147 -32.54 16.50 -9.77
CA VAL A 147 -33.56 15.44 -9.89
C VAL A 147 -34.67 15.60 -8.86
N LYS A 148 -34.36 15.94 -7.61
CA LYS A 148 -35.40 16.28 -6.60
C LYS A 148 -36.26 17.46 -7.04
N THR A 149 -35.63 18.52 -7.56
CA THR A 149 -36.31 19.74 -8.03
C THR A 149 -37.21 19.44 -9.23
N LEU A 150 -36.73 18.65 -10.19
CA LEU A 150 -37.52 18.21 -11.34
C LEU A 150 -38.69 17.32 -10.91
N LYS A 151 -38.49 16.42 -9.93
CA LYS A 151 -39.56 15.60 -9.38
C LYS A 151 -40.64 16.43 -8.69
N ALA A 152 -40.27 17.46 -7.93
CA ALA A 152 -41.21 18.39 -7.33
C ALA A 152 -42.04 19.14 -8.39
N LYS A 153 -41.39 19.64 -9.45
CA LYS A 153 -42.07 20.29 -10.59
C LYS A 153 -42.99 19.33 -11.36
N LEU A 154 -42.59 18.06 -11.51
CA LEU A 154 -43.45 17.03 -12.12
C LEU A 154 -44.71 16.82 -11.28
N GLN A 155 -44.55 16.66 -9.97
CA GLN A 155 -45.67 16.47 -9.02
C GLN A 155 -46.59 17.71 -8.98
N GLU A 156 -46.05 18.91 -9.11
CA GLU A 156 -46.82 20.15 -9.25
C GLU A 156 -47.61 20.19 -10.57
N LEU A 157 -47.00 19.79 -11.69
CA LEU A 157 -47.69 19.66 -12.98
C LEU A 157 -48.78 18.57 -12.97
N GLU A 158 -48.55 17.44 -12.31
CA GLU A 158 -49.56 16.39 -12.09
C GLU A 158 -50.72 16.90 -11.21
N ALA A 159 -50.44 17.67 -10.16
CA ALA A 159 -51.45 18.33 -9.34
C ALA A 159 -52.22 19.43 -10.12
N HIS A 160 -51.57 20.09 -11.07
CA HIS A 160 -52.21 21.05 -11.98
C HIS A 160 -53.08 20.36 -13.02
N LEU A 161 -52.64 19.23 -13.60
CA LEU A 161 -53.43 18.45 -14.55
C LEU A 161 -54.68 17.85 -13.89
N THR A 162 -54.54 17.29 -12.69
CA THR A 162 -55.68 16.76 -11.91
C THR A 162 -56.62 17.86 -11.37
N ARG A 163 -56.19 19.12 -11.30
CA ARG A 163 -57.08 20.29 -11.13
C ARG A 163 -57.67 20.80 -12.45
N ALA A 164 -56.96 20.61 -13.56
CA ALA A 164 -57.41 20.94 -14.91
C ALA A 164 -58.41 19.91 -15.48
N ASP A 165 -58.73 18.85 -14.72
CA ASP A 165 -60.02 18.14 -14.77
C ASP A 165 -61.21 19.04 -14.33
N SER A 166 -61.17 20.33 -14.71
CA SER A 166 -62.27 21.30 -14.62
C SER A 166 -63.47 20.90 -15.47
N GLY A 167 -63.37 19.78 -16.20
CA GLY A 167 -64.48 19.06 -16.82
C GLY A 167 -65.71 19.01 -15.90
N LYS A 168 -65.54 18.66 -14.62
CA LYS A 168 -66.67 18.61 -13.66
C LYS A 168 -67.34 19.97 -13.39
N GLU A 169 -66.60 21.06 -13.36
CA GLU A 169 -67.17 22.41 -13.13
C GLU A 169 -67.79 22.98 -14.42
N THR A 170 -67.25 22.61 -15.59
CA THR A 170 -67.90 22.89 -16.88
C THR A 170 -69.14 22.02 -17.11
N GLU A 171 -69.15 20.78 -16.62
CA GLU A 171 -70.23 19.80 -16.75
C GLU A 171 -71.41 20.15 -15.84
N THR A 172 -71.16 20.56 -14.58
CA THR A 172 -72.23 21.09 -13.71
C THR A 172 -72.81 22.39 -14.26
N ARG A 173 -71.98 23.29 -14.80
CA ARG A 173 -72.46 24.51 -15.49
C ARG A 173 -73.25 24.21 -16.75
N LEU A 174 -72.81 23.23 -17.56
CA LEU A 174 -73.55 22.78 -18.74
C LEU A 174 -74.93 22.24 -18.33
N HIS A 175 -74.97 21.39 -17.30
CA HIS A 175 -76.22 20.81 -16.81
C HIS A 175 -77.18 21.87 -16.23
N GLU A 176 -76.69 22.88 -15.50
CA GLU A 176 -77.50 24.03 -15.09
C GLU A 176 -78.07 24.80 -16.29
N VAL A 177 -77.27 25.00 -17.35
CA VAL A 177 -77.70 25.72 -18.56
C VAL A 177 -78.73 24.90 -19.33
N GLU A 178 -78.54 23.58 -19.44
CA GLU A 178 -79.51 22.66 -20.05
C GLU A 178 -80.85 22.64 -19.30
N GLN A 179 -80.80 22.61 -17.96
CA GLN A 179 -82.01 22.66 -17.13
C GLN A 179 -82.74 24.01 -17.31
N LYS A 180 -82.02 25.13 -17.23
CA LYS A 180 -82.58 26.48 -17.52
C LYS A 180 -83.16 26.57 -18.94
N ARG A 181 -82.53 25.92 -19.93
CA ARG A 181 -83.03 25.87 -21.31
C ARG A 181 -84.36 25.10 -21.37
N SER A 182 -84.45 23.95 -20.70
CA SER A 182 -85.68 23.15 -20.62
C SER A 182 -86.83 23.93 -19.96
N ASP A 183 -86.56 24.65 -18.86
CA ASP A 183 -87.57 25.47 -18.18
C ASP A 183 -88.06 26.62 -19.08
N LEU A 184 -87.15 27.29 -19.80
CA LEU A 184 -87.50 28.32 -20.77
C LEU A 184 -88.29 27.76 -21.97
N GLU A 185 -87.93 26.58 -22.48
CA GLU A 185 -88.61 25.90 -23.57
C GLU A 185 -90.05 25.48 -23.15
N GLY A 186 -90.24 25.05 -21.90
CA GLY A 186 -91.55 24.85 -21.29
C GLY A 186 -92.37 26.13 -21.17
N ASN A 187 -91.75 27.24 -20.76
CA ASN A 187 -92.40 28.55 -20.66
C ASN A 187 -92.82 29.10 -22.03
N VAL A 188 -91.97 29.01 -23.05
CA VAL A 188 -92.30 29.38 -24.44
C VAL A 188 -93.50 28.58 -24.93
N LYS A 189 -93.52 27.26 -24.74
CA LYS A 189 -94.64 26.39 -25.12
C LYS A 189 -95.95 26.71 -24.38
N ASN A 190 -95.87 27.26 -23.17
CA ASN A 190 -97.04 27.75 -22.44
C ASN A 190 -97.53 29.10 -22.98
N LEU A 191 -96.62 30.01 -23.33
CA LEU A 191 -96.94 31.28 -23.97
C LEU A 191 -97.53 31.09 -25.38
N GLU A 192 -97.04 30.14 -26.17
CA GLU A 192 -97.61 29.76 -27.47
C GLU A 192 -99.06 29.25 -27.35
N LYS A 193 -99.35 28.45 -26.31
CA LYS A 193 -100.73 28.02 -26.00
C LYS A 193 -101.63 29.20 -25.61
N GLN A 194 -101.13 30.15 -24.84
CA GLN A 194 -101.90 31.35 -24.51
C GLN A 194 -102.12 32.24 -25.74
N LEU A 195 -101.10 32.39 -26.59
CA LEU A 195 -101.18 33.15 -27.84
C LEU A 195 -102.20 32.55 -28.81
N THR A 196 -102.23 31.22 -28.96
CA THR A 196 -103.23 30.55 -29.82
C THR A 196 -104.66 30.68 -29.29
N VAL A 197 -104.86 30.60 -27.96
CA VAL A 197 -106.18 30.88 -27.34
C VAL A 197 -106.60 32.33 -27.52
N LEU A 198 -105.69 33.30 -27.35
CA LEU A 198 -105.98 34.72 -27.57
C LEU A 198 -106.26 35.03 -29.05
N SER A 199 -105.52 34.41 -29.96
CA SER A 199 -105.73 34.53 -31.40
C SER A 199 -107.11 33.97 -31.81
N HIS A 200 -107.52 32.84 -31.25
CA HIS A 200 -108.86 32.30 -31.48
C HIS A 200 -109.96 33.26 -30.99
N LYS A 201 -109.84 33.79 -29.77
CA LYS A 201 -110.76 34.80 -29.23
C LYS A 201 -110.79 36.09 -30.04
N LEU A 202 -109.66 36.50 -30.61
CA LEU A 202 -109.59 37.66 -31.50
C LEU A 202 -110.40 37.40 -32.77
N VAL A 203 -110.23 36.23 -33.41
CA VAL A 203 -111.02 35.82 -34.58
C VAL A 203 -112.52 35.72 -34.25
N GLU A 204 -112.89 35.14 -33.10
CA GLU A 204 -114.29 35.12 -32.64
C GLU A 204 -114.85 36.56 -32.52
N SER A 205 -114.13 37.45 -31.85
CA SER A 205 -114.49 38.86 -31.70
C SER A 205 -114.60 39.60 -33.05
N GLU A 206 -113.67 39.34 -33.99
CA GLU A 206 -113.73 39.89 -35.35
C GLU A 206 -114.93 39.35 -36.12
N THR A 207 -115.28 38.07 -35.99
CA THR A 207 -116.49 37.52 -36.65
C THR A 207 -117.77 38.12 -36.08
N GLU A 208 -117.87 38.30 -34.76
CA GLU A 208 -119.02 38.95 -34.13
C GLU A 208 -119.09 40.44 -34.47
N THR A 209 -117.95 41.14 -34.54
CA THR A 209 -117.89 42.54 -34.99
C THR A 209 -118.35 42.66 -36.44
N ASN A 210 -117.95 41.74 -37.33
CA ASN A 210 -118.43 41.70 -38.71
C ASN A 210 -119.93 41.37 -38.80
N ARG A 211 -120.44 40.47 -37.95
CA ARG A 211 -121.88 40.17 -37.84
C ARG A 211 -122.67 41.42 -37.43
N LEU A 212 -122.22 42.11 -36.38
CA LEU A 212 -122.82 43.36 -35.89
C LEU A 212 -122.68 44.52 -36.89
N LEU A 213 -121.62 44.58 -37.70
CA LEU A 213 -121.48 45.54 -38.80
C LEU A 213 -122.45 45.25 -39.96
N GLN A 214 -122.69 43.97 -40.27
CA GLN A 214 -123.69 43.57 -41.24
C GLN A 214 -125.11 43.86 -40.74
N GLU A 215 -125.39 43.57 -39.47
CA GLU A 215 -126.65 43.89 -38.78
C GLU A 215 -126.88 45.42 -38.72
N ASN A 216 -125.85 46.21 -38.43
CA ASN A 216 -125.92 47.67 -38.51
C ASN A 216 -126.11 48.17 -39.95
N ARG A 217 -125.57 47.50 -40.98
CA ARG A 217 -125.89 47.83 -42.38
C ARG A 217 -127.35 47.58 -42.70
N THR A 218 -127.90 46.42 -42.35
CA THR A 218 -129.34 46.15 -42.55
C THR A 218 -130.22 47.11 -41.76
N LEU A 219 -129.88 47.40 -40.50
CA LEU A 219 -130.57 48.41 -39.70
C LEU A 219 -130.37 49.84 -40.24
N THR A 220 -129.27 50.13 -40.94
CA THR A 220 -129.04 51.42 -41.62
C THR A 220 -129.87 51.51 -42.89
N ASP A 221 -130.01 50.43 -43.66
CA ASP A 221 -130.86 50.39 -44.85
C ASP A 221 -132.36 50.43 -44.47
N GLU A 222 -132.76 49.77 -43.36
CA GLU A 222 -134.09 49.93 -42.76
C GLU A 222 -134.30 51.35 -42.22
N ASN A 223 -133.34 51.91 -41.46
CA ASN A 223 -133.42 53.30 -41.01
C ASN A 223 -133.37 54.31 -42.16
N LYS A 224 -132.76 53.99 -43.29
CA LYS A 224 -132.79 54.81 -44.52
C LYS A 224 -134.17 54.75 -45.17
N THR A 225 -134.78 53.57 -45.21
CA THR A 225 -136.17 53.36 -45.66
C THR A 225 -137.18 54.07 -44.74
N ILE A 226 -136.86 54.23 -43.44
CA ILE A 226 -137.64 55.01 -42.47
C ILE A 226 -137.31 56.52 -42.55
N SER A 227 -136.06 56.91 -42.82
CA SER A 227 -135.59 58.31 -42.88
C SER A 227 -135.96 59.01 -44.19
N GLU A 228 -136.22 58.28 -45.28
CA GLU A 228 -136.90 58.83 -46.46
C GLU A 228 -138.34 59.30 -46.14
N ARG A 229 -138.84 59.08 -44.92
CA ARG A 229 -140.15 59.54 -44.44
C ARG A 229 -140.12 60.71 -43.45
N LEU A 230 -138.97 61.11 -42.90
CA LEU A 230 -138.85 62.21 -41.92
C LEU A 230 -137.53 63.00 -42.06
N GLN A 231 -137.64 64.28 -42.41
CA GLN A 231 -136.56 65.27 -42.51
C GLN A 231 -136.59 66.23 -41.29
N THR A 232 -135.43 66.54 -40.66
CA THR A 232 -134.96 67.90 -40.19
C THR A 232 -133.99 67.95 -38.97
N THR A 233 -132.69 68.21 -39.21
CA THR A 233 -131.78 69.11 -38.41
C THR A 233 -131.50 68.82 -36.88
N PRO A 234 -130.72 69.63 -36.10
CA PRO A 234 -129.22 69.55 -35.97
C PRO A 234 -128.62 69.65 -34.51
N ALA A 235 -127.25 69.72 -34.38
CA ALA A 235 -126.42 70.20 -33.22
C ALA A 235 -126.27 69.27 -31.96
N SER A 236 -125.35 69.40 -30.95
CA SER A 236 -124.06 70.11 -30.65
C SER A 236 -123.47 69.68 -29.25
N ASN A 237 -122.14 69.87 -28.97
CA ASN A 237 -121.41 69.77 -27.65
C ASN A 237 -121.34 68.35 -26.97
N GLY A 238 -120.57 68.00 -25.91
CA GLY A 238 -119.52 68.57 -25.01
C GLY A 238 -119.49 67.78 -23.65
N ASP A 239 -118.50 67.80 -22.72
CA ASP A 239 -117.10 68.28 -22.65
C ASP A 239 -116.33 67.77 -21.35
N ILE A 240 -115.01 67.99 -21.21
CA ILE A 240 -114.06 68.00 -20.02
C ILE A 240 -114.27 67.12 -18.74
N HIS A 241 -113.22 66.45 -18.20
CA HIS A 241 -112.67 66.64 -16.81
C HIS A 241 -111.38 65.86 -16.42
N GLU A 242 -110.61 66.45 -15.48
CA GLU A 242 -109.35 65.96 -14.87
C GLU A 242 -109.51 64.96 -13.70
N ASN A 243 -108.45 64.22 -13.35
CA ASN A 243 -107.93 64.08 -11.97
C ASN A 243 -106.64 63.22 -11.91
N GLY A 244 -105.67 63.60 -11.06
CA GLY A 244 -104.46 62.82 -10.77
C GLY A 244 -104.53 62.08 -9.41
N PRO A 245 -103.83 60.95 -9.21
CA PRO A 245 -103.93 60.16 -7.99
C PRO A 245 -102.86 60.47 -6.93
N SER A 246 -103.29 60.53 -5.67
CA SER A 246 -102.43 60.46 -4.49
C SER A 246 -101.95 59.01 -4.27
N VAL A 247 -100.66 58.82 -4.00
CA VAL A 247 -100.05 57.51 -3.69
C VAL A 247 -100.38 57.09 -2.25
N SER A 248 -100.56 55.79 -2.00
CA SER A 248 -101.07 55.25 -0.73
C SER A 248 -99.96 54.91 0.27
N LEU A 249 -100.32 54.83 1.56
CA LEU A 249 -99.38 54.49 2.65
C LEU A 249 -98.69 53.12 2.42
N ALA A 250 -99.41 52.17 1.82
CA ALA A 250 -98.90 50.84 1.49
C ALA A 250 -97.79 50.86 0.42
N ASP A 251 -97.83 51.82 -0.50
CA ASP A 251 -96.79 51.97 -1.52
C ASP A 251 -95.47 52.44 -0.89
N HIS A 252 -95.55 53.31 0.12
CA HIS A 252 -94.38 53.76 0.87
C HIS A 252 -93.73 52.61 1.68
N GLU A 253 -94.53 51.72 2.27
CA GLU A 253 -94.04 50.56 3.02
C GLU A 253 -93.33 49.55 2.11
N ASN A 254 -93.89 49.30 0.92
CA ASN A 254 -93.27 48.50 -0.14
C ASN A 254 -91.94 49.10 -0.62
N ILE A 255 -91.86 50.43 -0.81
CA ILE A 255 -90.63 51.14 -1.20
C ILE A 255 -89.54 51.03 -0.12
N VAL A 256 -89.90 51.14 1.17
CA VAL A 256 -88.94 51.02 2.28
C VAL A 256 -88.41 49.58 2.39
N SER A 257 -89.28 48.57 2.29
CA SER A 257 -88.89 47.15 2.27
C SER A 257 -87.98 46.81 1.07
N GLY A 258 -88.24 47.41 -0.10
CA GLY A 258 -87.37 47.31 -1.27
C GLY A 258 -85.97 47.88 -1.01
N LYS A 259 -85.88 49.11 -0.46
CA LYS A 259 -84.60 49.75 -0.14
C LYS A 259 -83.83 49.03 0.97
N GLU A 260 -84.49 48.44 1.96
CA GLU A 260 -83.81 47.62 2.96
C GLU A 260 -83.16 46.35 2.36
N LYS A 261 -83.78 45.74 1.35
CA LYS A 261 -83.17 44.60 0.63
C LYS A 261 -81.96 45.05 -0.18
N GLU A 262 -82.09 46.14 -0.94
CA GLU A 262 -80.99 46.73 -1.72
C GLU A 262 -79.78 47.09 -0.84
N VAL A 263 -80.00 47.70 0.33
CA VAL A 263 -78.92 48.00 1.30
C VAL A 263 -78.27 46.72 1.85
N LYS A 264 -79.03 45.64 2.10
CA LYS A 264 -78.49 44.35 2.56
C LYS A 264 -77.66 43.67 1.47
N GLU A 265 -78.09 43.71 0.21
CA GLU A 265 -77.35 43.19 -0.94
C GLU A 265 -76.05 43.97 -1.19
N LEU A 266 -76.10 45.30 -1.13
CA LEU A 266 -74.92 46.15 -1.24
C LEU A 266 -73.92 45.92 -0.08
N ALA A 267 -74.40 45.71 1.14
CA ALA A 267 -73.54 45.38 2.28
C ALA A 267 -72.85 44.01 2.12
N ALA A 268 -73.57 42.99 1.62
CA ALA A 268 -72.98 41.70 1.28
C ALA A 268 -71.98 41.78 0.12
N GLY A 269 -72.27 42.59 -0.90
CA GLY A 269 -71.36 42.90 -2.00
C GLY A 269 -70.06 43.56 -1.51
N LEU A 270 -70.16 44.53 -0.60
CA LEU A 270 -68.99 45.19 -0.01
C LEU A 270 -68.14 44.22 0.83
N GLU A 271 -68.76 43.32 1.58
CA GLU A 271 -68.05 42.35 2.42
C GLU A 271 -67.32 41.26 1.58
N THR A 272 -67.94 40.81 0.49
CA THR A 272 -67.27 39.91 -0.47
C THR A 272 -66.11 40.61 -1.20
N GLN A 273 -66.24 41.89 -1.54
CA GLN A 273 -65.13 42.70 -2.08
C GLN A 273 -63.97 42.84 -1.08
N LYS A 274 -64.24 43.15 0.20
CA LYS A 274 -63.20 43.21 1.24
C LYS A 274 -62.45 41.89 1.38
N LYS A 275 -63.17 40.76 1.43
CA LYS A 275 -62.55 39.43 1.52
C LYS A 275 -61.66 39.13 0.30
N THR A 276 -62.07 39.57 -0.88
CA THR A 276 -61.31 39.44 -2.12
C THR A 276 -60.02 40.29 -2.08
N LEU A 277 -60.12 41.55 -1.63
CA LEU A 277 -58.97 42.44 -1.41
C LEU A 277 -57.95 41.84 -0.43
N LEU A 278 -58.43 41.28 0.69
CA LEU A 278 -57.57 40.68 1.72
C LEU A 278 -56.81 39.44 1.18
N ASN A 279 -57.47 38.63 0.34
CA ASN A 279 -56.81 37.52 -0.36
C ASN A 279 -55.78 38.01 -1.40
N ILE A 280 -56.10 39.06 -2.17
CA ILE A 280 -55.15 39.65 -3.14
C ILE A 280 -53.92 40.24 -2.41
N GLN A 281 -54.13 40.90 -1.26
CA GLN A 281 -53.04 41.42 -0.44
C GLN A 281 -52.11 40.29 0.05
N GLY A 282 -52.67 39.19 0.57
CA GLY A 282 -51.87 38.03 0.98
C GLY A 282 -51.09 37.38 -0.18
N GLN A 283 -51.67 37.34 -1.39
CA GLN A 283 -50.96 36.89 -2.60
C GLN A 283 -49.85 37.86 -3.03
N LEU A 284 -50.07 39.17 -2.89
CA LEU A 284 -49.07 40.20 -3.18
C LEU A 284 -47.89 40.09 -2.21
N ASP A 285 -48.15 39.97 -0.91
CA ASP A 285 -47.11 39.84 0.12
C ASP A 285 -46.28 38.56 -0.07
N ALA A 286 -46.93 37.44 -0.41
CA ALA A 286 -46.25 36.20 -0.76
C ALA A 286 -45.35 36.37 -2.01
N LYS A 287 -45.83 37.06 -3.05
CA LYS A 287 -45.04 37.33 -4.26
C LYS A 287 -43.89 38.32 -4.02
N VAL A 288 -44.06 39.29 -3.12
CA VAL A 288 -42.97 40.19 -2.68
C VAL A 288 -41.88 39.39 -1.95
N ALA A 289 -42.25 38.46 -1.08
CA ALA A 289 -41.28 37.58 -0.40
C ALA A 289 -40.53 36.66 -1.39
N GLU A 290 -41.23 36.08 -2.36
CA GLU A 290 -40.63 35.25 -3.42
C GLU A 290 -39.62 36.06 -4.26
N VAL A 291 -39.98 37.29 -4.66
CA VAL A 291 -39.06 38.20 -5.38
C VAL A 291 -37.84 38.58 -4.53
N ALA A 292 -37.99 38.75 -3.21
CA ALA A 292 -36.87 39.00 -2.31
C ALA A 292 -35.91 37.80 -2.24
N ASN A 293 -36.44 36.57 -2.12
CA ASN A 293 -35.62 35.36 -2.08
C ASN A 293 -34.87 35.13 -3.41
N ILE A 294 -35.55 35.26 -4.55
CA ILE A 294 -34.92 35.13 -5.88
C ILE A 294 -33.79 36.17 -6.09
N ARG A 295 -33.94 37.39 -5.56
CA ARG A 295 -32.90 38.42 -5.62
C ARG A 295 -31.67 38.04 -4.80
N GLU A 296 -31.85 37.44 -3.63
CA GLU A 296 -30.76 36.98 -2.77
C GLU A 296 -30.03 35.78 -3.39
N GLU A 297 -30.76 34.77 -3.88
CA GLU A 297 -30.17 33.64 -4.62
C GLU A 297 -29.37 34.10 -5.85
N LEU A 298 -29.89 35.06 -6.62
CA LEU A 298 -29.19 35.67 -7.75
C LEU A 298 -27.91 36.40 -7.32
N ASN A 299 -27.93 37.08 -6.17
CA ASN A 299 -26.77 37.79 -5.64
C ASN A 299 -25.68 36.81 -5.17
N GLN A 300 -26.07 35.76 -4.44
CA GLN A 300 -25.16 34.67 -4.05
C GLN A 300 -24.54 33.99 -5.28
N GLN A 301 -25.32 33.75 -6.33
CA GLN A 301 -24.82 33.14 -7.56
C GLN A 301 -23.86 34.06 -8.33
N ARG A 302 -24.09 35.39 -8.31
CA ARG A 302 -23.14 36.39 -8.82
C ARG A 302 -21.83 36.38 -8.04
N GLN A 303 -21.89 36.32 -6.71
CA GLN A 303 -20.68 36.24 -5.87
C GLN A 303 -19.90 34.95 -6.15
N LYS A 304 -20.57 33.78 -6.16
CA LYS A 304 -19.95 32.50 -6.54
C LYS A 304 -19.30 32.56 -7.93
N ASN A 305 -19.94 33.21 -8.91
CA ASN A 305 -19.36 33.37 -10.25
C ASN A 305 -18.12 34.28 -10.25
N ASN A 306 -18.12 35.37 -9.47
CA ASN A 306 -16.96 36.26 -9.32
C ASN A 306 -15.78 35.54 -8.63
N ASP A 307 -16.04 34.75 -7.58
CA ASP A 307 -15.03 33.94 -6.91
C ASP A 307 -14.43 32.88 -7.84
N LEU A 308 -15.26 32.24 -8.66
CA LEU A 308 -14.81 31.31 -9.70
C LEU A 308 -13.95 32.02 -10.76
N ARG A 309 -14.33 33.22 -11.23
CA ARG A 309 -13.50 34.02 -12.14
C ARG A 309 -12.14 34.36 -11.53
N SER A 310 -12.10 34.77 -10.26
CA SER A 310 -10.87 35.09 -9.54
C SER A 310 -9.96 33.86 -9.39
N LYS A 311 -10.53 32.70 -9.02
CA LYS A 311 -9.79 31.43 -8.95
C LYS A 311 -9.27 30.98 -10.33
N ASN A 312 -10.09 31.08 -11.37
CA ASN A 312 -9.70 30.74 -12.73
C ASN A 312 -8.63 31.68 -13.28
N TRP A 313 -8.69 32.98 -12.97
CA TRP A 313 -7.65 33.93 -13.36
C TRP A 313 -6.31 33.60 -12.71
N LYS A 314 -6.27 33.30 -11.40
CA LYS A 314 -5.06 32.84 -10.71
C LYS A 314 -4.52 31.50 -11.25
N ALA A 315 -5.41 30.58 -11.61
CA ALA A 315 -5.02 29.32 -12.24
C ALA A 315 -4.41 29.54 -13.64
N MET A 316 -4.95 30.49 -14.41
CA MET A 316 -4.41 30.88 -15.71
C MET A 316 -3.05 31.58 -15.58
N GLU A 317 -2.89 32.51 -14.63
CA GLU A 317 -1.62 33.17 -14.33
C GLU A 317 -0.52 32.17 -13.91
N ALA A 318 -0.87 31.19 -13.06
CA ALA A 318 0.04 30.12 -12.69
C ALA A 318 0.41 29.20 -13.88
N LEU A 319 -0.54 28.95 -14.79
CA LEU A 319 -0.31 28.17 -16.00
C LEU A 319 0.57 28.92 -17.01
N GLU A 320 0.32 30.22 -17.22
CA GLU A 320 1.15 31.10 -18.06
C GLU A 320 2.59 31.19 -17.54
N LEU A 321 2.78 31.30 -16.22
CA LEU A 321 4.11 31.29 -15.60
C LEU A 321 4.82 29.94 -15.76
N SER A 322 4.09 28.83 -15.65
CA SER A 322 4.61 27.48 -15.87
C SER A 322 4.98 27.24 -17.34
N GLU A 323 4.14 27.67 -18.27
CA GLU A 323 4.39 27.62 -19.72
C GLU A 323 5.62 28.46 -20.08
N LYS A 324 5.73 29.69 -19.58
CA LYS A 324 6.91 30.54 -19.76
C LYS A 324 8.18 29.90 -19.19
N SER A 325 8.12 29.27 -18.01
CA SER A 325 9.27 28.54 -17.46
C SER A 325 9.65 27.33 -18.31
N ALA A 326 8.68 26.66 -18.94
CA ALA A 326 8.92 25.54 -19.84
C ALA A 326 9.53 26.01 -21.17
N THR A 327 9.02 27.07 -21.79
CA THR A 327 9.58 27.63 -23.04
C THR A 327 11.01 28.14 -22.81
N GLU A 328 11.27 28.89 -21.73
CA GLU A 328 12.63 29.33 -21.38
C GLU A 328 13.62 28.17 -21.17
N LYS A 329 13.17 27.02 -20.65
CA LYS A 329 14.00 25.80 -20.53
C LYS A 329 14.25 25.15 -21.88
N VAL A 330 13.23 25.07 -22.74
CA VAL A 330 13.35 24.55 -24.11
C VAL A 330 14.30 25.41 -24.93
N ASP A 331 14.19 26.74 -24.87
CA ASP A 331 15.07 27.67 -25.60
C ASP A 331 16.53 27.56 -25.14
N LYS A 332 16.78 27.43 -23.83
CA LYS A 332 18.12 27.16 -23.29
C LYS A 332 18.67 25.83 -23.78
N ALA A 333 17.86 24.76 -23.75
CA ALA A 333 18.28 23.45 -24.24
C ALA A 333 18.56 23.44 -25.75
N LEU A 334 17.71 24.09 -26.55
CA LEU A 334 17.90 24.25 -28.00
C LEU A 334 19.17 25.06 -28.31
N LYS A 335 19.45 26.11 -27.55
CA LYS A 335 20.68 26.91 -27.72
C LYS A 335 21.93 26.07 -27.43
N SER A 336 21.98 25.38 -26.30
CA SER A 336 23.10 24.49 -25.95
C SER A 336 23.27 23.33 -26.94
N ALA A 337 22.18 22.74 -27.43
CA ALA A 337 22.22 21.70 -28.45
C ALA A 337 22.74 22.22 -29.80
N ARG A 338 22.35 23.45 -30.19
CA ARG A 338 22.83 24.11 -31.42
C ARG A 338 24.32 24.48 -31.32
N GLU A 339 24.77 24.97 -30.17
CA GLU A 339 26.19 25.23 -29.90
C GLU A 339 27.01 23.94 -30.00
N LEU A 340 26.58 22.87 -29.30
CA LEU A 340 27.23 21.55 -29.35
C LEU A 340 27.26 20.97 -30.78
N SER A 341 26.17 21.10 -31.54
CA SER A 341 26.11 20.68 -32.94
C SER A 341 27.06 21.51 -33.81
N SER A 342 27.19 22.82 -33.57
CA SER A 342 28.11 23.68 -34.31
C SER A 342 29.56 23.27 -34.07
N THR A 343 29.95 23.00 -32.81
CA THR A 343 31.29 22.53 -32.47
C THR A 343 31.60 21.19 -33.14
N LYS A 344 30.69 20.21 -33.05
CA LYS A 344 30.86 18.89 -33.69
C LYS A 344 30.97 18.98 -35.20
N VAL A 345 30.23 19.87 -35.85
CA VAL A 345 30.41 20.13 -37.29
C VAL A 345 31.82 20.64 -37.54
N THR A 346 32.29 21.67 -36.83
CA THR A 346 33.66 22.19 -37.05
C THR A 346 34.78 21.18 -36.76
N GLU A 347 34.58 20.26 -35.81
CA GLU A 347 35.52 19.16 -35.54
C GLU A 347 35.59 18.17 -36.72
N VAL A 348 34.44 17.78 -37.27
CA VAL A 348 34.35 16.90 -38.46
C VAL A 348 34.94 17.59 -39.69
N GLU A 349 34.62 18.87 -39.93
CA GLU A 349 35.17 19.63 -41.05
C GLU A 349 36.71 19.76 -41.00
N ALA A 350 37.30 19.86 -39.79
CA ALA A 350 38.75 19.85 -39.61
C ALA A 350 39.37 18.45 -39.84
N TYR A 351 38.68 17.40 -39.38
CA TYR A 351 39.10 16.01 -39.56
C TYR A 351 39.07 15.58 -41.03
N ASP A 352 38.00 15.90 -41.75
CA ASP A 352 37.83 15.63 -43.18
C ASP A 352 38.94 16.29 -44.00
N LYS A 353 39.17 17.60 -43.79
CA LYS A 353 40.29 18.34 -44.42
C LYS A 353 41.64 17.65 -44.20
N THR A 354 41.90 17.20 -42.96
CA THR A 354 43.13 16.50 -42.58
C THR A 354 43.28 15.16 -43.31
N ILE A 355 42.20 14.38 -43.42
CA ILE A 355 42.22 13.10 -44.16
C ILE A 355 42.43 13.34 -45.65
N PHE A 356 41.71 14.29 -46.25
CA PHE A 356 41.80 14.56 -47.69
C PHE A 356 43.21 15.04 -48.07
N GLN A 357 43.80 15.97 -47.33
CA GLN A 357 45.19 16.39 -47.53
C GLN A 357 46.21 15.23 -47.35
N ARG A 358 45.94 14.28 -46.45
CA ARG A 358 46.77 13.07 -46.29
C ARG A 358 46.64 12.08 -47.45
N LEU A 359 45.46 11.96 -48.05
CA LEU A 359 45.21 11.04 -49.17
C LEU A 359 45.70 11.57 -50.51
N PHE A 360 45.65 12.90 -50.74
CA PHE A 360 46.19 13.54 -51.94
C PHE A 360 47.06 14.77 -51.57
N PRO A 361 48.30 14.59 -51.10
CA PRO A 361 49.18 15.68 -50.66
C PRO A 361 49.45 16.75 -51.75
N ASP A 362 49.42 16.35 -53.02
CA ASP A 362 49.65 17.21 -54.18
C ASP A 362 48.47 18.14 -54.52
N VAL A 363 47.33 18.01 -53.82
CA VAL A 363 46.11 18.82 -54.06
C VAL A 363 45.99 19.89 -52.97
N GLN A 364 46.28 21.14 -53.34
CA GLN A 364 46.32 22.27 -52.42
C GLN A 364 45.09 23.18 -52.63
N VAL A 365 44.32 23.40 -51.55
CA VAL A 365 43.07 24.16 -51.56
C VAL A 365 43.05 25.16 -50.41
N SER A 366 42.61 26.40 -50.66
CA SER A 366 42.69 27.49 -49.69
C SER A 366 41.77 27.29 -48.49
N ASP A 367 42.33 27.35 -47.27
CA ASP A 367 41.60 27.16 -46.01
C ASP A 367 40.55 28.23 -45.70
N LYS A 368 40.53 29.34 -46.44
CA LYS A 368 39.52 30.42 -46.30
C LYS A 368 38.17 30.06 -46.92
N LEU A 369 38.05 28.94 -47.62
CA LEU A 369 36.79 28.46 -48.21
C LEU A 369 35.91 27.75 -47.17
N ALA A 370 34.59 27.93 -47.27
CA ALA A 370 33.63 27.16 -46.49
C ALA A 370 33.77 25.66 -46.78
N HIS A 371 33.57 24.78 -45.80
CA HIS A 371 33.94 23.36 -45.93
C HIS A 371 33.38 22.68 -47.18
N LYS A 372 32.09 22.89 -47.51
CA LYS A 372 31.49 22.34 -48.73
C LYS A 372 32.20 22.82 -50.00
N GLU A 373 32.56 24.09 -50.07
CA GLU A 373 33.27 24.67 -51.23
C GLU A 373 34.72 24.18 -51.30
N TRP A 374 35.37 24.06 -50.14
CA TRP A 374 36.70 23.47 -50.00
C TRP A 374 36.70 22.02 -50.51
N VAL A 375 35.76 21.19 -50.06
CA VAL A 375 35.62 19.79 -50.48
C VAL A 375 35.28 19.69 -51.97
N THR A 376 34.35 20.50 -52.50
CA THR A 376 34.05 20.49 -53.94
C THR A 376 35.21 20.99 -54.80
N MET A 377 36.04 21.94 -54.33
CA MET A 377 37.25 22.35 -55.03
C MET A 377 38.33 21.28 -54.99
N PHE A 378 38.52 20.64 -53.83
CA PHE A 378 39.42 19.51 -53.66
C PHE A 378 39.01 18.33 -54.56
N GLU A 379 37.73 17.95 -54.52
CA GLU A 379 37.11 16.93 -55.34
C GLU A 379 37.24 17.26 -56.84
N LYS A 380 36.98 18.50 -57.27
CA LYS A 380 37.18 18.88 -58.69
C LYS A 380 38.63 18.79 -59.14
N GLN A 381 39.60 19.15 -58.28
CA GLN A 381 41.02 18.99 -58.60
C GLN A 381 41.43 17.51 -58.63
N ALA A 382 40.86 16.67 -57.77
CA ALA A 382 41.06 15.22 -57.79
C ALA A 382 40.39 14.56 -59.01
N LEU A 383 39.10 14.85 -59.27
CA LEU A 383 38.31 14.31 -60.40
C LEU A 383 38.84 14.76 -61.76
N LYS A 384 39.39 15.98 -61.87
CA LYS A 384 40.10 16.41 -63.10
C LYS A 384 41.35 15.56 -63.37
N LYS A 385 41.91 14.88 -62.37
CA LYS A 385 42.96 13.87 -62.55
C LYS A 385 42.40 12.45 -62.83
N THR A 386 41.10 12.20 -62.73
CA THR A 386 40.52 10.84 -62.84
C THR A 386 39.34 10.67 -63.81
N SER A 387 38.83 11.73 -64.45
CA SER A 387 37.62 11.68 -65.29
C SER A 387 37.84 12.26 -66.68
N ASP A 388 38.42 11.43 -67.55
CA ASP A 388 38.11 11.46 -68.99
C ASP A 388 37.02 10.41 -69.27
N LYS A 389 35.99 10.83 -70.02
CA LYS A 389 34.88 10.07 -70.66
C LYS A 389 33.48 10.26 -70.06
N ALA A 390 32.65 10.84 -70.92
CA ALA A 390 31.35 11.46 -70.69
C ALA A 390 30.12 10.53 -70.75
N ASP A 391 28.99 11.11 -70.34
CA ASP A 391 27.61 10.62 -70.46
C ASP A 391 26.98 10.75 -71.87
N SER A 392 25.81 10.11 -72.02
CA SER A 392 24.58 10.53 -72.75
C SER A 392 23.96 9.37 -73.56
N ALA A 393 22.70 8.91 -73.41
CA ALA A 393 21.47 9.35 -72.71
C ALA A 393 20.51 10.33 -73.44
N ALA A 394 20.00 9.94 -74.62
CA ALA A 394 18.94 10.68 -75.34
C ALA A 394 17.80 9.83 -75.95
N LYS A 395 17.61 8.57 -75.54
CA LYS A 395 16.34 7.82 -75.79
C LYS A 395 15.37 7.93 -74.60
N SER A 396 15.56 8.97 -73.80
CA SER A 396 15.09 9.10 -72.43
C SER A 396 13.74 9.77 -72.30
N SER A 397 13.39 10.81 -73.06
CA SER A 397 12.30 11.74 -72.71
C SER A 397 10.92 11.08 -72.47
N SER A 398 10.39 10.31 -73.43
CA SER A 398 9.04 9.73 -73.30
C SER A 398 8.98 8.61 -72.25
N LEU A 399 9.97 7.72 -72.26
CA LEU A 399 10.14 6.72 -71.21
C LEU A 399 10.41 7.36 -69.84
N ALA A 400 11.03 8.54 -69.76
CA ALA A 400 11.29 9.23 -68.50
C ALA A 400 10.02 9.80 -67.88
N GLU A 401 9.06 10.30 -68.67
CA GLU A 401 7.77 10.77 -68.14
C GLU A 401 6.99 9.61 -67.49
N GLU A 402 6.89 8.46 -68.18
CA GLU A 402 6.21 7.27 -67.66
C GLU A 402 6.98 6.63 -66.49
N ASN A 403 8.30 6.47 -66.60
CA ASN A 403 9.13 6.00 -65.48
C ASN A 403 9.10 6.96 -64.29
N LYS A 404 8.95 8.28 -64.49
CA LYS A 404 8.83 9.26 -63.40
C LYS A 404 7.49 9.13 -62.68
N LYS A 405 6.40 8.87 -63.40
CA LYS A 405 5.11 8.54 -62.80
C LYS A 405 5.18 7.22 -62.03
N LEU A 406 5.63 6.14 -62.66
CA LEU A 406 5.77 4.83 -62.02
C LEU A 406 6.72 4.88 -60.81
N LYS A 407 7.82 5.63 -60.89
CA LYS A 407 8.75 5.83 -59.78
C LYS A 407 8.11 6.58 -58.61
N LYS A 408 7.30 7.61 -58.87
CA LYS A 408 6.51 8.26 -57.82
C LYS A 408 5.53 7.28 -57.17
N ASP A 409 4.75 6.56 -57.97
CA ASP A 409 3.77 5.58 -57.46
C ASP A 409 4.47 4.47 -56.63
N ILE A 410 5.67 4.03 -57.04
CA ILE A 410 6.53 3.09 -56.31
C ILE A 410 7.07 3.70 -55.00
N ASP A 411 7.51 4.95 -55.01
CA ASP A 411 8.08 5.60 -53.82
C ASP A 411 6.98 5.93 -52.79
N ASP A 412 5.77 6.29 -53.22
CA ASP A 412 4.58 6.43 -52.37
C ASP A 412 4.17 5.07 -51.76
N LEU A 413 4.21 3.98 -52.53
CA LEU A 413 3.98 2.61 -52.01
C LEU A 413 5.08 2.15 -51.04
N LYS A 414 6.35 2.45 -51.30
CA LYS A 414 7.45 2.19 -50.34
C LYS A 414 7.29 2.97 -49.05
N ASN A 415 6.87 4.23 -49.13
CA ASN A 415 6.63 5.05 -47.93
C ASN A 415 5.50 4.46 -47.09
N ASN A 416 4.38 4.05 -47.72
CA ASN A 416 3.30 3.35 -47.04
C ASN A 416 3.74 2.00 -46.44
N LEU A 417 4.55 1.22 -47.16
CA LEU A 417 5.12 -0.03 -46.66
C LEU A 417 6.02 0.22 -45.45
N ASN A 418 6.93 1.20 -45.51
CA ASN A 418 7.81 1.58 -44.41
C ASN A 418 7.01 2.03 -43.17
N VAL A 419 5.92 2.78 -43.35
CA VAL A 419 5.01 3.16 -42.25
C VAL A 419 4.29 1.95 -41.66
N LEU A 420 3.85 0.99 -42.48
CA LEU A 420 3.23 -0.25 -42.01
C LEU A 420 4.25 -1.15 -41.28
N THR A 421 5.47 -1.28 -41.79
CA THR A 421 6.58 -1.99 -41.11
C THR A 421 6.93 -1.32 -39.78
N ALA A 422 6.99 0.01 -39.72
CA ALA A 422 7.22 0.74 -38.47
C ALA A 422 6.09 0.52 -37.45
N LYS A 423 4.82 0.51 -37.89
CA LYS A 423 3.67 0.15 -37.03
C LYS A 423 3.72 -1.30 -36.55
N GLY A 424 4.11 -2.24 -37.42
CA GLY A 424 4.30 -3.65 -37.06
C GLY A 424 5.41 -3.84 -36.02
N ASN A 425 6.56 -3.20 -36.22
CA ASN A 425 7.66 -3.20 -35.24
C ASN A 425 7.21 -2.59 -33.89
N LYS A 426 6.42 -1.51 -33.93
CA LYS A 426 5.90 -0.90 -32.70
C LYS A 426 4.87 -1.79 -31.98
N LEU A 427 4.08 -2.57 -32.73
CA LEU A 427 3.18 -3.58 -32.15
C LEU A 427 3.98 -4.69 -31.44
N ILE A 428 5.04 -5.20 -32.07
CA ILE A 428 5.93 -6.22 -31.46
C ILE A 428 6.56 -5.68 -30.17
N GLU A 429 7.05 -4.43 -30.17
CA GLU A 429 7.61 -3.79 -28.97
C GLU A 429 6.57 -3.66 -27.84
N LEU A 430 5.32 -3.30 -28.17
CA LEU A 430 4.21 -3.24 -27.20
C LEU A 430 3.79 -4.63 -26.69
N GLU A 431 3.82 -5.66 -27.53
CA GLU A 431 3.58 -7.05 -27.12
C GLU A 431 4.67 -7.57 -26.16
N GLU A 432 5.94 -7.25 -26.43
CA GLU A 432 7.03 -7.54 -25.50
C GLU A 432 6.90 -6.77 -24.19
N GLN A 433 6.51 -5.49 -24.23
CA GLN A 433 6.28 -4.69 -23.03
C GLN A 433 5.15 -5.29 -22.19
N ASN A 434 4.05 -5.71 -22.81
CA ASN A 434 2.96 -6.40 -22.13
C ASN A 434 3.40 -7.73 -21.50
N LYS A 435 4.22 -8.54 -22.21
CA LYS A 435 4.82 -9.77 -21.64
C LYS A 435 5.70 -9.48 -20.42
N ARG A 436 6.49 -8.40 -20.44
CA ARG A 436 7.31 -7.97 -19.30
C ARG A 436 6.43 -7.55 -18.11
N ILE A 437 5.38 -6.77 -18.35
CA ILE A 437 4.42 -6.36 -17.31
C ILE A 437 3.70 -7.57 -16.69
N HIS A 438 3.24 -8.53 -17.51
CA HIS A 438 2.61 -9.76 -17.01
C HIS A 438 3.58 -10.60 -16.17
N LYS A 439 4.86 -10.68 -16.55
CA LYS A 439 5.88 -11.35 -15.74
C LYS A 439 6.06 -10.63 -14.39
N GLN A 440 6.19 -9.29 -14.40
CA GLN A 440 6.32 -8.50 -13.18
C GLN A 440 5.11 -8.67 -12.24
N LEU A 441 3.88 -8.67 -12.77
CA LEU A 441 2.67 -8.92 -11.98
C LEU A 441 2.70 -10.30 -11.30
N ASN A 442 3.05 -11.36 -12.02
CA ASN A 442 3.20 -12.72 -11.47
C ASN A 442 4.32 -12.80 -10.41
N ASP A 443 5.42 -12.09 -10.61
CA ASP A 443 6.52 -12.03 -9.64
C ASP A 443 6.12 -11.23 -8.37
N TYR A 444 5.29 -10.18 -8.50
CA TYR A 444 4.70 -9.48 -7.34
C TYR A 444 3.64 -10.31 -6.62
N GLU A 445 2.81 -11.07 -7.34
CA GLU A 445 1.79 -11.95 -6.77
C GLU A 445 2.44 -13.05 -5.89
N LYS A 446 3.53 -13.65 -6.37
CA LYS A 446 4.35 -14.58 -5.56
C LYS A 446 4.94 -13.92 -4.31
N GLN A 447 5.47 -12.70 -4.43
CA GLN A 447 6.00 -11.96 -3.28
C GLN A 447 4.91 -11.64 -2.25
N PHE A 448 3.68 -11.36 -2.70
CA PHE A 448 2.54 -11.12 -1.82
C PHE A 448 2.13 -12.40 -1.06
N VAL A 449 2.11 -13.56 -1.71
CA VAL A 449 1.84 -14.85 -1.07
C VAL A 449 2.92 -15.20 -0.02
N GLU A 450 4.20 -14.99 -0.34
CA GLU A 450 5.29 -15.20 0.61
C GLU A 450 5.21 -14.25 1.81
N LEU A 451 4.94 -12.95 1.58
CA LEU A 451 4.75 -11.97 2.65
C LEU A 451 3.58 -12.36 3.58
N ASN A 452 2.49 -12.86 3.01
CA ASN A 452 1.33 -13.31 3.78
C ASN A 452 1.66 -14.56 4.62
N SER A 453 2.44 -15.50 4.09
CA SER A 453 2.96 -16.66 4.84
C SER A 453 3.87 -16.24 6.00
N GLN A 454 4.76 -15.27 5.78
CA GLN A 454 5.62 -14.71 6.82
C GLN A 454 4.83 -13.97 7.91
N ASN A 455 3.79 -13.22 7.53
CA ASN A 455 2.89 -12.54 8.46
C ASN A 455 2.12 -13.53 9.36
N GLU A 456 1.69 -14.68 8.82
CA GLU A 456 1.00 -15.70 9.62
C GLU A 456 1.94 -16.44 10.59
N LYS A 457 3.20 -16.67 10.17
CA LYS A 457 4.26 -17.14 11.08
C LYS A 457 4.54 -16.12 12.20
N LEU A 458 4.55 -14.83 11.88
CA LEU A 458 4.74 -13.77 12.88
C LEU A 458 3.63 -13.79 13.94
N LYS A 459 2.34 -13.86 13.52
CA LYS A 459 1.21 -14.02 14.45
C LYS A 459 1.33 -15.25 15.34
N GLN A 460 1.80 -16.38 14.79
CA GLN A 460 2.02 -17.59 15.59
C GLN A 460 3.10 -17.35 16.66
N VAL A 461 4.25 -16.77 16.30
CA VAL A 461 5.33 -16.44 17.25
C VAL A 461 4.86 -15.42 18.29
N GLU A 462 4.06 -14.43 17.91
CA GLU A 462 3.46 -13.47 18.85
C GLU A 462 2.51 -14.16 19.84
N ALA A 463 1.69 -15.10 19.38
CA ALA A 463 0.80 -15.89 20.24
C ALA A 463 1.60 -16.81 21.18
N GLU A 464 2.63 -17.50 20.69
CA GLU A 464 3.53 -18.32 21.50
C GLU A 464 4.27 -17.49 22.55
N ASN A 465 4.75 -16.30 22.19
CA ASN A 465 5.42 -15.37 23.12
C ASN A 465 4.44 -14.85 24.19
N TYR A 466 3.18 -14.56 23.81
CA TYR A 466 2.12 -14.22 24.77
C TYR A 466 1.84 -15.38 25.76
N GLN A 467 1.79 -16.62 25.27
CA GLN A 467 1.62 -17.81 26.13
C GLN A 467 2.83 -18.05 27.04
N LEU A 468 4.05 -17.93 26.53
CA LEU A 468 5.27 -18.02 27.33
C LEU A 468 5.28 -16.95 28.42
N LYS A 469 4.98 -15.70 28.08
CA LYS A 469 4.92 -14.58 29.02
C LYS A 469 3.85 -14.79 30.10
N SER A 470 2.67 -15.31 29.74
CA SER A 470 1.62 -15.66 30.70
C SER A 470 2.06 -16.79 31.63
N SER A 471 2.77 -17.80 31.10
CA SER A 471 3.33 -18.90 31.89
C SER A 471 4.42 -18.45 32.86
N VAL A 472 5.27 -17.48 32.47
CA VAL A 472 6.29 -16.88 33.35
C VAL A 472 5.64 -16.05 34.46
N THR A 473 4.57 -15.29 34.17
CA THR A 473 3.81 -14.60 35.22
C THR A 473 3.03 -15.52 36.14
N SER A 474 2.67 -16.73 35.67
CA SER A 474 2.02 -17.77 36.47
C SER A 474 3.02 -18.51 37.38
N LYS A 475 4.26 -18.71 36.91
CA LYS A 475 5.37 -19.33 37.65
C LYS A 475 6.08 -18.40 38.64
N GLY A 476 5.32 -17.59 39.39
CA GLY A 476 5.87 -16.74 40.46
C GLY A 476 6.69 -17.53 41.51
N GLY A 477 6.38 -18.82 41.71
CA GLY A 477 7.10 -19.70 42.63
C GLY A 477 8.55 -20.04 42.22
N ASP A 478 8.94 -19.92 40.95
CA ASP A 478 10.35 -20.12 40.56
C ASP A 478 11.23 -18.94 41.04
N ASN A 479 10.66 -17.73 41.13
CA ASN A 479 11.35 -16.56 41.69
C ASN A 479 11.53 -16.69 43.21
N GLU A 480 10.50 -17.14 43.95
CA GLU A 480 10.61 -17.45 45.38
C GLU A 480 11.65 -18.54 45.63
N ARG A 481 11.64 -19.62 44.84
CA ARG A 481 12.63 -20.70 44.91
C ARG A 481 14.05 -20.23 44.62
N TYR A 482 14.23 -19.31 43.68
CA TYR A 482 15.53 -18.69 43.40
C TYR A 482 16.03 -17.87 44.60
N THR A 483 15.18 -17.00 45.16
CA THR A 483 15.55 -16.23 46.37
C THR A 483 15.86 -17.11 47.57
N GLN A 484 15.15 -18.23 47.74
CA GLN A 484 15.44 -19.21 48.79
C GLN A 484 16.83 -19.85 48.59
N LEU A 485 17.13 -20.33 47.37
CA LEU A 485 18.45 -20.88 47.04
C LEU A 485 19.58 -19.86 47.21
N GLU A 486 19.36 -18.59 46.87
CA GLU A 486 20.32 -17.51 47.07
C GLU A 486 20.58 -17.22 48.56
N THR A 487 19.55 -17.26 49.41
CA THR A 487 19.71 -17.14 50.87
C THR A 487 20.42 -18.35 51.49
N ASP A 488 20.12 -19.57 51.05
CA ASP A 488 20.79 -20.78 51.54
C ASP A 488 22.26 -20.84 51.10
N ASN A 489 22.58 -20.42 49.86
CA ASN A 489 23.95 -20.32 49.37
C ASN A 489 24.75 -19.24 50.13
N SER A 490 24.11 -18.11 50.45
CA SER A 490 24.70 -17.07 51.30
C SER A 490 24.99 -17.56 52.72
N ARG A 491 24.09 -18.37 53.31
CA ARG A 491 24.32 -19.02 54.61
C ARG A 491 25.49 -20.00 54.56
N LEU A 492 25.50 -20.90 53.58
CA LEU A 492 26.58 -21.89 53.39
C LEU A 492 27.95 -21.22 53.20
N LYS A 493 28.00 -20.08 52.50
CA LYS A 493 29.24 -19.29 52.38
C LYS A 493 29.71 -18.75 53.72
N SER A 494 28.80 -18.23 54.55
CA SER A 494 29.13 -17.79 55.92
C SER A 494 29.61 -18.94 56.81
N ASP A 495 29.02 -20.13 56.66
CA ASP A 495 29.45 -21.32 57.40
C ASP A 495 30.86 -21.77 56.97
N LEU A 496 31.18 -21.75 55.67
CA LEU A 496 32.53 -22.01 55.16
C LEU A 496 33.56 -21.01 55.68
N GLU A 497 33.23 -19.71 55.71
CA GLU A 497 34.10 -18.66 56.27
C GLU A 497 34.41 -18.92 57.76
N ASN A 498 33.39 -19.33 58.53
CA ASN A 498 33.55 -19.73 59.93
C ASN A 498 34.43 -20.97 60.09
N TYR A 499 34.24 -22.01 59.26
CA TYR A 499 35.09 -23.20 59.28
C TYR A 499 36.55 -22.87 58.91
N HIS A 500 36.78 -22.02 57.91
CA HIS A 500 38.13 -21.53 57.57
C HIS A 500 38.78 -20.77 58.73
N SER A 501 38.02 -19.93 59.44
CA SER A 501 38.51 -19.22 60.63
C SER A 501 38.91 -20.19 61.76
N ILE A 502 38.08 -21.20 62.04
CA ILE A 502 38.38 -22.24 63.03
C ILE A 502 39.63 -23.04 62.64
N VAL A 503 39.77 -23.43 61.36
CA VAL A 503 40.95 -24.14 60.86
C VAL A 503 42.21 -23.27 61.00
N ALA A 504 42.16 -22.00 60.63
CA ALA A 504 43.29 -21.09 60.80
C ALA A 504 43.68 -20.90 62.27
N GLU A 505 42.71 -20.87 63.20
CA GLU A 505 42.99 -20.80 64.64
C GLU A 505 43.60 -22.10 65.18
N THR A 506 43.14 -23.28 64.73
CA THR A 506 43.72 -24.56 65.13
C THR A 506 45.12 -24.76 64.56
N GLU A 507 45.39 -24.38 63.32
CA GLU A 507 46.74 -24.35 62.74
C GLU A 507 47.68 -23.43 63.53
N ASN A 508 47.22 -22.24 63.94
CA ASN A 508 48.03 -21.31 64.72
C ASN A 508 48.35 -21.88 66.11
N LYS A 509 47.38 -22.51 66.79
CA LYS A 509 47.61 -23.26 68.04
C LYS A 509 48.60 -24.40 67.84
N LEU A 510 48.52 -25.13 66.73
CA LEU A 510 49.43 -26.24 66.42
C LEU A 510 50.86 -25.73 66.20
N ARG A 511 51.06 -24.64 65.45
CA ARG A 511 52.35 -23.96 65.28
C ARG A 511 52.94 -23.39 66.59
N GLN A 512 52.09 -23.02 67.55
CA GLN A 512 52.54 -22.61 68.88
C GLN A 512 53.02 -23.82 69.71
N LEU A 513 52.31 -24.95 69.61
CA LEU A 513 52.73 -26.20 70.25
C LEU A 513 54.05 -26.72 69.66
N GLU A 514 54.22 -26.73 68.34
CA GLU A 514 55.49 -27.06 67.66
C GLU A 514 56.65 -26.23 68.21
N LYS A 515 56.51 -24.90 68.27
CA LYS A 515 57.54 -24.01 68.85
C LYS A 515 57.83 -24.28 70.32
N SER A 516 56.82 -24.69 71.10
CA SER A 516 57.02 -25.04 72.51
C SER A 516 57.80 -26.35 72.65
N ILE A 517 57.50 -27.35 71.80
CA ILE A 517 58.20 -28.62 71.73
C ILE A 517 59.67 -28.40 71.31
N ASP A 518 59.94 -27.64 70.25
CA ASP A 518 61.31 -27.26 69.83
C ASP A 518 62.11 -26.58 70.96
N ALA A 519 61.44 -25.72 71.74
CA ALA A 519 62.05 -25.00 72.85
C ALA A 519 62.34 -25.94 74.05
N GLU A 520 61.50 -26.95 74.29
CA GLU A 520 61.79 -27.98 75.28
C GLU A 520 62.88 -28.95 74.81
N GLU A 521 62.87 -29.37 73.54
CA GLU A 521 63.91 -30.23 72.99
C GLU A 521 65.29 -29.57 73.11
N LYS A 522 65.40 -28.27 72.78
CA LYS A 522 66.64 -27.50 73.01
C LYS A 522 67.06 -27.47 74.49
N LYS A 523 66.13 -27.32 75.44
CA LYS A 523 66.46 -27.42 76.88
C LYS A 523 66.97 -28.82 77.25
N TRP A 524 66.42 -29.88 76.67
CA TRP A 524 66.87 -31.25 76.90
C TRP A 524 68.25 -31.53 76.28
N GLN A 525 68.50 -31.05 75.06
CA GLN A 525 69.82 -31.13 74.41
C GLN A 525 70.89 -30.36 75.23
N GLU A 526 70.57 -29.16 75.73
CA GLU A 526 71.46 -28.38 76.59
C GLU A 526 71.76 -29.09 77.92
N LYS A 527 70.74 -29.66 78.59
CA LYS A 527 70.92 -30.50 79.79
C LYS A 527 71.77 -31.74 79.52
N LEU A 528 71.59 -32.41 78.38
CA LEU A 528 72.39 -33.58 78.00
C LEU A 528 73.86 -33.20 77.84
N LYS A 529 74.13 -32.06 77.20
CA LYS A 529 75.47 -31.50 76.99
C LYS A 529 76.15 -31.08 78.29
N GLN A 530 75.39 -30.54 79.25
CA GLN A 530 75.88 -30.26 80.62
C GLN A 530 76.18 -31.55 81.39
N ALA A 531 75.34 -32.58 81.29
CA ALA A 531 75.60 -33.88 81.91
C ALA A 531 76.84 -34.59 81.32
N GLN A 532 77.15 -34.35 80.04
CA GLN A 532 78.35 -34.87 79.38
C GLN A 532 79.64 -34.09 79.72
N SER A 533 79.55 -32.91 80.35
CA SER A 533 80.72 -32.05 80.60
C SER A 533 81.34 -32.17 82.00
N HIS A 534 80.80 -33.02 82.88
CA HIS A 534 81.36 -33.28 84.21
C HIS A 534 82.35 -34.47 84.19
N PRO A 535 83.66 -34.26 84.45
CA PRO A 535 84.64 -35.34 84.54
C PRO A 535 84.46 -36.16 85.82
N LYS A 536 84.91 -37.41 85.76
CA LYS A 536 84.92 -38.36 86.88
C LYS A 536 85.73 -37.83 88.06
N GLU A 537 85.11 -37.73 89.24
CA GLU A 537 85.82 -37.92 90.51
C GLU A 537 84.86 -38.23 91.66
N GLN A 538 85.36 -38.99 92.64
CA GLN A 538 84.76 -39.33 93.95
C GLN A 538 83.57 -40.32 94.02
N GLY A 539 83.82 -41.42 94.75
CA GLY A 539 83.10 -41.62 96.02
C GLY A 539 81.93 -42.59 96.04
N ASP A 540 82.24 -43.89 96.15
CA ASP A 540 81.39 -45.07 96.40
C ASP A 540 80.33 -44.94 97.53
N SER A 541 79.33 -44.09 97.34
CA SER A 541 78.20 -43.91 98.29
C SER A 541 76.87 -43.50 97.61
N GLY A 542 76.90 -43.08 96.34
CA GLY A 542 75.72 -42.59 95.61
C GLY A 542 74.80 -43.66 95.00
N LEU A 543 75.15 -44.96 95.04
CA LEU A 543 74.44 -46.01 94.31
C LEU A 543 72.92 -46.07 94.60
N PRO A 544 72.43 -46.04 95.86
CA PRO A 544 70.99 -46.06 96.14
C PRO A 544 70.27 -44.79 95.65
N GLN A 545 70.94 -43.63 95.71
CA GLN A 545 70.41 -42.36 95.26
C GLN A 545 70.33 -42.30 93.73
N ARG A 546 71.35 -42.84 93.05
CA ARG A 546 71.41 -42.95 91.59
C ARG A 546 70.40 -43.96 91.04
N ILE A 547 70.15 -45.06 91.74
CA ILE A 547 69.06 -45.99 91.41
C ILE A 547 67.71 -45.27 91.52
N LYS A 548 67.46 -44.53 92.61
CA LYS A 548 66.20 -43.79 92.80
C LYS A 548 66.01 -42.65 91.80
N GLU A 549 67.09 -42.01 91.38
CA GLU A 549 67.10 -40.99 90.32
C GLU A 549 66.83 -41.61 88.94
N LEU A 550 67.38 -42.79 88.66
CA LEU A 550 67.10 -43.59 87.45
C LEU A 550 65.67 -44.15 87.43
N GLU A 551 65.13 -44.62 88.56
CA GLU A 551 63.73 -45.05 88.69
C GLU A 551 62.77 -43.91 88.39
N LEU A 552 63.07 -42.70 88.88
CA LEU A 552 62.27 -41.50 88.58
C LEU A 552 62.38 -41.10 87.10
N LEU A 553 63.58 -41.22 86.51
CA LEU A 553 63.81 -40.94 85.08
C LEU A 553 63.09 -41.96 84.19
N VAL A 554 63.08 -43.24 84.57
CA VAL A 554 62.37 -44.32 83.86
C VAL A 554 60.85 -44.12 83.96
N ALA A 555 60.31 -43.78 85.14
CA ALA A 555 58.90 -43.44 85.29
C ALA A 555 58.49 -42.20 84.45
N GLN A 556 59.38 -41.19 84.38
CA GLN A 556 59.18 -40.01 83.54
C GLN A 556 59.25 -40.35 82.04
N GLN A 557 60.18 -41.22 81.62
CA GLN A 557 60.26 -41.73 80.25
C GLN A 557 59.06 -42.59 79.87
N ASP A 558 58.54 -43.45 80.75
CA ASP A 558 57.34 -44.25 80.48
C ASP A 558 56.11 -43.37 80.29
N SER A 559 55.97 -42.30 81.09
CA SER A 559 54.90 -41.30 80.90
C SER A 559 55.05 -40.55 79.56
N GLN A 560 56.28 -40.20 79.17
CA GLN A 560 56.56 -39.59 77.85
C GLN A 560 56.28 -40.56 76.69
N VAL A 561 56.65 -41.83 76.82
CA VAL A 561 56.41 -42.87 75.80
C VAL A 561 54.91 -43.17 75.66
N GLN A 562 54.12 -43.09 76.74
CA GLN A 562 52.66 -43.17 76.64
C GLN A 562 52.07 -41.98 75.88
N GLU A 563 52.55 -40.75 76.13
CA GLU A 563 52.05 -39.57 75.42
C GLU A 563 52.52 -39.53 73.95
N TYR A 564 53.75 -39.94 73.63
CA TYR A 564 54.18 -40.14 72.24
C TYR A 564 53.36 -41.22 71.53
N ARG A 565 52.98 -42.30 72.21
CA ARG A 565 52.10 -43.36 71.65
C ARG A 565 50.67 -42.86 71.43
N ARG A 566 50.19 -41.95 72.28
CA ARG A 566 48.92 -41.24 72.12
C ARG A 566 48.95 -40.28 70.92
N VAL A 567 50.01 -39.48 70.77
CA VAL A 567 50.21 -38.60 69.62
C VAL A 567 50.31 -39.42 68.32
N LEU A 568 51.10 -40.50 68.28
CA LEU A 568 51.15 -41.39 67.11
C LEU A 568 49.79 -42.00 66.73
N SER A 569 48.92 -42.29 67.71
CA SER A 569 47.55 -42.77 67.44
C SER A 569 46.61 -41.69 66.87
N LEU A 570 46.97 -40.42 67.03
CA LEU A 570 46.31 -39.28 66.38
C LEU A 570 46.89 -39.02 64.98
N THR A 571 48.21 -39.12 64.80
CA THR A 571 48.88 -38.87 63.50
C THR A 571 48.69 -40.00 62.48
N THR A 572 48.44 -41.24 62.91
CA THR A 572 48.23 -42.39 62.01
C THR A 572 46.91 -42.37 61.23
N LYS A 573 46.08 -41.32 61.39
CA LYS A 573 44.87 -41.08 60.58
C LYS A 573 45.08 -40.19 59.33
N THR A 574 46.28 -39.69 59.08
CA THR A 574 46.55 -38.77 57.95
C THR A 574 47.78 -39.19 57.13
N PRO A 575 47.59 -39.76 55.92
CA PRO A 575 48.69 -40.19 55.06
C PRO A 575 49.16 -39.05 54.14
N VAL A 576 50.26 -38.38 54.47
CA VAL A 576 50.87 -37.35 53.60
C VAL A 576 52.39 -37.51 53.54
N SER A 577 52.88 -38.13 52.45
CA SER A 577 54.20 -37.84 51.83
C SER A 577 54.37 -38.52 50.47
N SER A 578 53.84 -39.74 50.27
CA SER A 578 53.60 -40.29 48.92
C SER A 578 52.63 -39.40 48.14
N SER A 579 51.61 -38.93 48.85
CA SER A 579 50.54 -38.09 48.32
C SER A 579 51.02 -36.83 47.57
N SER A 580 52.17 -36.20 47.84
CA SER A 580 52.50 -34.91 47.17
C SER A 580 52.98 -35.08 45.70
N GLN A 581 53.80 -36.09 45.42
CA GLN A 581 54.17 -36.43 44.03
C GLN A 581 53.04 -37.15 43.29
N GLU A 582 52.27 -37.96 44.02
CA GLU A 582 51.05 -38.59 43.52
C GLU A 582 49.97 -37.54 43.23
N ILE A 583 49.87 -36.45 44.02
CA ILE A 583 48.99 -35.29 43.79
C ILE A 583 49.44 -34.50 42.57
N GLN A 584 50.74 -34.27 42.32
CA GLN A 584 51.13 -33.53 41.11
C GLN A 584 50.89 -34.33 39.81
N VAL A 585 51.15 -35.64 39.82
CA VAL A 585 50.82 -36.50 38.68
C VAL A 585 49.31 -36.72 38.56
N SER A 586 48.60 -36.88 39.68
CA SER A 586 47.13 -36.94 39.71
C SER A 586 46.51 -35.63 39.26
N GLN A 587 46.99 -34.45 39.68
CA GLN A 587 46.49 -33.15 39.23
C GLN A 587 46.70 -32.97 37.74
N GLY A 588 47.88 -33.28 37.18
CA GLY A 588 48.07 -33.23 35.73
C GLY A 588 47.20 -34.25 34.96
N SER A 589 47.03 -35.46 35.51
CA SER A 589 46.14 -36.49 34.94
C SER A 589 44.66 -36.10 35.04
N GLN A 590 44.27 -35.44 36.13
CA GLN A 590 42.91 -35.09 36.49
C GLN A 590 42.48 -33.79 35.81
N GLU A 591 43.39 -32.82 35.64
CA GLU A 591 43.20 -31.69 34.72
C GLU A 591 43.03 -32.17 33.29
N MET A 592 43.86 -33.13 32.82
CA MET A 592 43.63 -33.76 31.50
C MET A 592 42.30 -34.51 31.45
N GLN A 593 41.91 -35.27 32.47
CA GLN A 593 40.62 -35.96 32.51
C GLN A 593 39.43 -35.00 32.58
N THR A 594 39.54 -33.89 33.30
CA THR A 594 38.52 -32.84 33.30
C THR A 594 38.45 -32.16 31.94
N LYS A 595 39.59 -31.88 31.28
CA LYS A 595 39.61 -31.30 29.93
C LYS A 595 39.07 -32.27 28.87
N VAL A 596 39.34 -33.57 29.00
CA VAL A 596 38.75 -34.61 28.15
C VAL A 596 37.24 -34.72 28.41
N ALA A 597 36.80 -34.73 29.67
CA ALA A 597 35.37 -34.77 29.99
C ALA A 597 34.63 -33.50 29.51
N GLU A 598 35.23 -32.31 29.63
CA GLU A 598 34.69 -31.07 29.06
C GLU A 598 34.59 -31.15 27.53
N LEU A 599 35.63 -31.64 26.84
CA LEU A 599 35.59 -31.82 25.39
C LEU A 599 34.63 -32.94 24.95
N GLU A 600 34.43 -33.98 25.76
CA GLU A 600 33.44 -35.03 25.53
C GLU A 600 32.01 -34.52 25.75
N ASP A 601 31.78 -33.65 26.74
CA ASP A 601 30.50 -32.97 26.96
C ASP A 601 30.20 -31.93 25.87
N GLU A 602 31.16 -31.09 25.48
CA GLU A 602 31.03 -30.18 24.32
C GLU A 602 30.76 -30.97 23.03
N LEU A 603 31.44 -32.11 22.84
CA LEU A 603 31.21 -32.99 21.68
C LEU A 603 29.83 -33.67 21.75
N ARG A 604 29.35 -34.06 22.94
CA ARG A 604 27.99 -34.59 23.13
C ARG A 604 26.94 -33.53 22.83
N GLU A 605 27.11 -32.33 23.36
CA GLU A 605 26.19 -31.19 23.16
C GLU A 605 26.16 -30.76 21.68
N ALA A 606 27.31 -30.78 21.00
CA ALA A 606 27.38 -30.58 19.55
C ALA A 606 26.66 -31.68 18.75
N HIS A 607 26.80 -32.96 19.13
CA HIS A 607 26.03 -34.05 18.51
C HIS A 607 24.53 -33.92 18.77
N GLU A 608 24.13 -33.51 19.97
CA GLU A 608 22.72 -33.35 20.34
C GLU A 608 22.09 -32.16 19.61
N MET A 609 22.81 -31.04 19.45
CA MET A 609 22.44 -29.96 18.53
C MET A 609 22.29 -30.43 17.09
N ILE A 610 23.22 -31.26 16.58
CA ILE A 610 23.11 -31.83 15.22
C ILE A 610 21.87 -32.72 15.09
N ILE A 611 21.53 -33.51 16.11
CA ILE A 611 20.31 -34.34 16.13
C ILE A 611 19.06 -33.46 16.11
N VAL A 612 18.99 -32.40 16.92
CA VAL A 612 17.87 -31.44 16.94
C VAL A 612 17.73 -30.77 15.56
N ILE A 613 18.81 -30.21 15.01
CA ILE A 613 18.81 -29.56 13.68
C ILE A 613 18.40 -30.55 12.58
N THR A 614 18.82 -31.81 12.66
CA THR A 614 18.42 -32.84 11.69
C THR A 614 16.93 -33.16 11.77
N LYS A 615 16.39 -33.25 12.99
CA LYS A 615 14.97 -33.52 13.25
C LYS A 615 14.08 -32.34 12.88
N GLU A 616 14.52 -31.11 13.13
CA GLU A 616 13.88 -29.88 12.63
C GLU A 616 13.87 -29.84 11.11
N LYS A 617 15.02 -30.15 10.47
CA LYS A 617 15.12 -30.24 9.01
C LYS A 617 14.16 -31.30 8.43
N GLU A 618 14.05 -32.48 9.01
CA GLU A 618 13.08 -33.50 8.59
C GLU A 618 11.63 -33.04 8.78
N THR A 619 11.35 -32.34 9.87
CA THR A 619 10.02 -31.77 10.15
C THR A 619 9.66 -30.70 9.10
N VAL A 620 10.58 -29.78 8.80
CA VAL A 620 10.42 -28.75 7.76
C VAL A 620 10.25 -29.38 6.37
N ILE A 621 11.04 -30.40 6.02
CA ILE A 621 10.89 -31.14 4.76
C ILE A 621 9.49 -31.76 4.67
N THR A 622 9.02 -32.40 5.75
CA THR A 622 7.70 -33.04 5.81
C THR A 622 6.58 -32.01 5.61
N GLN A 623 6.61 -30.90 6.35
CA GLN A 623 5.68 -29.78 6.19
C GLN A 623 5.71 -29.17 4.78
N LEU A 624 6.90 -29.06 4.16
CA LEU A 624 7.04 -28.58 2.79
C LEU A 624 6.38 -29.53 1.79
N THR A 625 6.53 -30.85 1.96
CA THR A 625 5.82 -31.84 1.12
C THR A 625 4.30 -31.82 1.33
N GLU A 626 3.81 -31.67 2.56
CA GLU A 626 2.37 -31.60 2.84
C GLU A 626 1.74 -30.33 2.25
N THR A 627 2.37 -29.17 2.43
CA THR A 627 1.91 -27.91 1.80
C THR A 627 2.00 -27.95 0.28
N GLN A 628 3.05 -28.55 -0.30
CA GLN A 628 3.14 -28.78 -1.75
C GLN A 628 1.99 -29.65 -2.28
N ILE A 629 1.56 -30.67 -1.53
CA ILE A 629 0.43 -31.54 -1.87
C ILE A 629 -0.92 -30.81 -1.71
N GLN A 630 -1.10 -30.01 -0.66
CA GLN A 630 -2.32 -29.22 -0.43
C GLN A 630 -2.53 -28.15 -1.51
N VAL A 631 -1.50 -27.33 -1.80
CA VAL A 631 -1.53 -26.28 -2.84
C VAL A 631 -1.77 -26.88 -4.23
N SER A 632 -1.29 -28.10 -4.50
CA SER A 632 -1.49 -28.75 -5.80
C SER A 632 -2.90 -29.34 -6.01
N SER A 633 -3.69 -29.56 -4.95
CA SER A 633 -4.89 -30.41 -5.01
C SER A 633 -6.19 -29.80 -4.48
N GLY A 634 -6.13 -28.75 -3.64
CA GLY A 634 -7.31 -28.06 -3.10
C GLY A 634 -7.87 -27.02 -4.08
N ASP A 635 -7.12 -25.95 -4.30
CA ASP A 635 -7.58 -24.77 -5.04
C ASP A 635 -7.89 -25.06 -6.51
N THR A 636 -7.07 -25.90 -7.14
CA THR A 636 -7.26 -26.34 -8.53
C THR A 636 -8.63 -26.99 -8.76
N LYS A 637 -9.06 -27.89 -7.86
CA LYS A 637 -10.37 -28.56 -7.97
C LYS A 637 -11.55 -27.65 -7.64
N SER A 638 -11.37 -26.70 -6.72
CA SER A 638 -12.43 -25.74 -6.38
C SER A 638 -12.67 -24.77 -7.54
N LEU A 639 -11.60 -24.17 -8.07
CA LEU A 639 -11.65 -23.25 -9.21
C LEU A 639 -12.14 -23.93 -10.49
N GLU A 640 -11.75 -25.18 -10.73
CA GLU A 640 -12.23 -25.95 -11.89
C GLU A 640 -13.73 -26.25 -11.79
N LYS A 641 -14.26 -26.52 -10.59
CA LYS A 641 -15.70 -26.69 -10.36
C LYS A 641 -16.46 -25.38 -10.59
N GLU A 642 -16.00 -24.26 -10.03
CA GLU A 642 -16.62 -22.94 -10.24
C GLU A 642 -16.59 -22.52 -11.72
N LEU A 643 -15.49 -22.78 -12.44
CA LEU A 643 -15.39 -22.52 -13.88
C LEU A 643 -16.40 -23.32 -14.71
N VAL A 644 -16.66 -24.58 -14.33
CA VAL A 644 -17.68 -25.42 -14.98
C VAL A 644 -19.10 -24.92 -14.69
N GLU A 645 -19.35 -24.49 -13.45
CA GLU A 645 -20.66 -23.95 -13.02
C GLU A 645 -20.97 -22.62 -13.71
N ILE A 646 -20.01 -21.67 -13.74
CA ILE A 646 -20.13 -20.40 -14.47
C ILE A 646 -20.33 -20.62 -15.97
N ARG A 647 -19.59 -21.56 -16.60
CA ARG A 647 -19.81 -21.92 -18.02
C ARG A 647 -21.21 -22.44 -18.27
N THR A 648 -21.74 -23.26 -17.37
CA THR A 648 -23.08 -23.85 -17.50
C THR A 648 -24.17 -22.77 -17.40
N ILE A 649 -24.02 -21.83 -16.46
CA ILE A 649 -24.91 -20.67 -16.33
C ILE A 649 -24.86 -19.80 -17.59
N LEU A 650 -23.67 -19.45 -18.08
CA LEU A 650 -23.46 -18.63 -19.27
C LEU A 650 -24.14 -19.23 -20.52
N GLU A 651 -23.99 -20.53 -20.73
CA GLU A 651 -24.58 -21.21 -21.89
C GLU A 651 -26.11 -21.31 -21.78
N SER A 652 -26.64 -21.44 -20.55
CA SER A 652 -28.09 -21.37 -20.30
C SER A 652 -28.67 -19.99 -20.61
N GLU A 653 -27.98 -18.90 -20.25
CA GLU A 653 -28.42 -17.53 -20.57
C GLU A 653 -28.29 -17.21 -22.06
N ARG A 654 -27.22 -17.67 -22.73
CA ARG A 654 -27.11 -17.57 -24.19
C ARG A 654 -28.27 -18.23 -24.91
N LYS A 655 -28.71 -19.40 -24.43
CA LYS A 655 -29.88 -20.10 -24.97
C LYS A 655 -31.17 -19.30 -24.74
N LYS A 656 -31.43 -18.85 -23.50
CA LYS A 656 -32.59 -17.99 -23.19
C LYS A 656 -32.63 -16.73 -24.06
N ASN A 657 -31.49 -16.06 -24.23
CA ASN A 657 -31.39 -14.84 -25.05
C ASN A 657 -31.66 -15.10 -26.54
N LYS A 658 -31.22 -16.25 -27.06
CA LYS A 658 -31.55 -16.70 -28.42
C LYS A 658 -33.03 -17.02 -28.59
N ASP A 659 -33.64 -17.68 -27.61
CA ASP A 659 -35.07 -18.01 -27.61
C ASP A 659 -35.94 -16.74 -27.48
N LEU A 660 -35.55 -15.79 -26.64
CA LEU A 660 -36.15 -14.45 -26.54
C LEU A 660 -36.06 -13.69 -27.86
N SER A 661 -34.89 -13.68 -28.51
CA SER A 661 -34.69 -13.04 -29.81
C SER A 661 -35.60 -13.64 -30.90
N LEU A 662 -35.76 -14.96 -30.93
CA LEU A 662 -36.69 -15.64 -31.84
C LEU A 662 -38.15 -15.30 -31.53
N ASN A 663 -38.52 -15.15 -30.27
CA ASN A 663 -39.87 -14.75 -29.86
C ASN A 663 -40.17 -13.28 -30.22
N VAL A 664 -39.21 -12.36 -30.08
CA VAL A 664 -39.33 -10.97 -30.54
C VAL A 664 -39.55 -10.91 -32.05
N VAL A 665 -38.80 -11.69 -32.84
CA VAL A 665 -39.00 -11.78 -34.30
C VAL A 665 -40.41 -12.30 -34.66
N LYS A 666 -40.90 -13.34 -33.97
CA LYS A 666 -42.27 -13.86 -34.15
C LYS A 666 -43.34 -12.82 -33.79
N LEU A 667 -43.19 -12.13 -32.66
CA LEU A 667 -44.12 -11.08 -32.23
C LEU A 667 -44.17 -9.93 -33.25
N ASN A 668 -43.01 -9.46 -33.73
CA ASN A 668 -42.95 -8.44 -34.77
C ASN A 668 -43.61 -8.89 -36.08
N GLY A 669 -43.49 -10.16 -36.47
CA GLY A 669 -44.20 -10.73 -37.62
C GLY A 669 -45.73 -10.74 -37.45
N ILE A 670 -46.22 -11.09 -36.25
CA ILE A 670 -47.66 -11.05 -35.92
C ILE A 670 -48.17 -9.61 -35.94
N ILE A 671 -47.46 -8.68 -35.30
CA ILE A 671 -47.82 -7.24 -35.28
C ILE A 671 -47.88 -6.69 -36.71
N LYS A 672 -46.89 -7.00 -37.55
CA LYS A 672 -46.87 -6.54 -38.94
C LYS A 672 -48.05 -7.09 -39.74
N THR A 673 -48.35 -8.38 -39.59
CA THR A 673 -49.52 -9.01 -40.23
C THR A 673 -50.83 -8.36 -39.78
N GLY A 674 -50.97 -8.08 -38.48
CA GLY A 674 -52.16 -7.40 -37.93
C GLY A 674 -52.30 -5.94 -38.40
N GLN A 675 -51.19 -5.21 -38.53
CA GLN A 675 -51.19 -3.85 -39.09
C GLN A 675 -51.58 -3.84 -40.57
N ASP A 676 -51.11 -4.82 -41.34
CA ASP A 676 -51.43 -4.92 -42.77
C ASP A 676 -52.90 -5.34 -43.00
N ALA A 677 -53.44 -6.25 -42.16
CA ALA A 677 -54.87 -6.58 -42.16
C ALA A 677 -55.75 -5.38 -41.80
N LEU A 678 -55.41 -4.67 -40.72
CA LEU A 678 -56.13 -3.46 -40.29
C LEU A 678 -56.15 -2.39 -41.39
N SER A 679 -55.01 -2.17 -42.07
CA SER A 679 -54.91 -1.25 -43.21
C SER A 679 -55.77 -1.69 -44.40
N GLN A 680 -55.89 -2.99 -44.66
CA GLN A 680 -56.79 -3.51 -45.70
C GLN A 680 -58.27 -3.27 -45.35
N GLU A 681 -58.71 -3.57 -44.13
CA GLU A 681 -60.09 -3.31 -43.69
C GLU A 681 -60.42 -1.81 -43.68
N GLN A 682 -59.51 -0.94 -43.25
CA GLN A 682 -59.66 0.52 -43.37
C GLN A 682 -59.89 0.96 -44.82
N ASN A 683 -59.13 0.41 -45.77
CA ASN A 683 -59.29 0.70 -47.19
C ASN A 683 -60.62 0.15 -47.76
N VAL A 684 -61.10 -1.00 -47.28
CA VAL A 684 -62.41 -1.57 -47.66
C VAL A 684 -63.56 -0.69 -47.14
N VAL A 685 -63.52 -0.30 -45.86
CA VAL A 685 -64.51 0.62 -45.27
C VAL A 685 -64.53 1.95 -46.02
N LYS A 686 -63.37 2.51 -46.36
CA LYS A 686 -63.29 3.76 -47.13
C LYS A 686 -63.92 3.63 -48.51
N LYS A 687 -63.64 2.55 -49.26
CA LYS A 687 -64.25 2.30 -50.58
C LYS A 687 -65.77 2.09 -50.48
N LEU A 688 -66.26 1.41 -49.44
CA LEU A 688 -67.70 1.24 -49.21
C LEU A 688 -68.38 2.57 -48.87
N GLN A 689 -67.72 3.45 -48.11
CA GLN A 689 -68.19 4.82 -47.87
C GLN A 689 -68.26 5.63 -49.18
N GLU A 690 -67.19 5.66 -49.97
CA GLU A 690 -67.14 6.33 -51.28
C GLU A 690 -68.21 5.78 -52.27
N SER A 691 -68.46 4.48 -52.26
CA SER A 691 -69.53 3.83 -53.04
C SER A 691 -70.95 4.14 -52.53
N LEU A 692 -71.13 4.33 -51.22
CA LEU A 692 -72.41 4.74 -50.63
C LEU A 692 -72.71 6.20 -50.95
N ASP A 693 -71.73 7.08 -50.77
CA ASP A 693 -71.88 8.52 -51.00
C ASP A 693 -72.16 8.83 -52.48
N SER A 694 -71.53 8.09 -53.41
CA SER A 694 -71.78 8.22 -54.84
C SER A 694 -73.15 7.68 -55.31
N LYS A 695 -73.66 6.59 -54.72
CA LYS A 695 -75.04 6.11 -55.00
C LYS A 695 -76.12 6.90 -54.27
N SER A 696 -75.83 7.55 -53.14
CA SER A 696 -76.83 8.32 -52.38
C SER A 696 -77.25 9.63 -53.08
N VAL A 697 -76.60 10.04 -54.17
CA VAL A 697 -76.89 11.28 -54.91
C VAL A 697 -77.83 11.02 -56.11
N ASN A 698 -77.90 9.79 -56.62
CA ASN A 698 -78.79 9.36 -57.70
C ASN A 698 -79.61 8.15 -57.21
N SER A 699 -80.90 8.31 -56.90
CA SER A 699 -81.75 7.16 -56.56
C SER A 699 -83.20 7.29 -57.02
N GLY A 700 -83.58 6.46 -58.01
CA GLY A 700 -84.94 5.98 -58.22
C GLY A 700 -85.27 4.75 -57.35
N ALA A 701 -86.52 4.28 -57.40
CA ALA A 701 -87.04 3.29 -56.44
C ALA A 701 -86.30 1.95 -56.38
N THR A 702 -85.67 1.49 -57.47
CA THR A 702 -84.84 0.26 -57.49
C THR A 702 -83.42 0.45 -56.96
N GLU A 703 -82.92 1.68 -56.88
CA GLU A 703 -81.58 1.97 -56.35
C GLU A 703 -81.57 2.06 -54.81
N LEU A 704 -82.74 2.26 -54.20
CA LEU A 704 -82.91 2.36 -52.75
C LEU A 704 -82.50 1.06 -52.02
N GLU A 705 -82.91 -0.10 -52.55
CA GLU A 705 -82.62 -1.40 -51.93
C GLU A 705 -81.14 -1.80 -52.06
N GLU A 706 -80.46 -1.37 -53.14
CA GLU A 706 -79.00 -1.51 -53.25
C GLU A 706 -78.27 -0.57 -52.27
N VAL A 707 -78.77 0.65 -52.06
CA VAL A 707 -78.23 1.60 -51.07
C VAL A 707 -78.37 1.05 -49.65
N ASP A 708 -79.51 0.45 -49.30
CA ASP A 708 -79.71 -0.16 -47.97
C ASP A 708 -78.84 -1.41 -47.76
N GLN A 709 -78.64 -2.23 -48.80
CA GLN A 709 -77.68 -3.34 -48.74
C GLN A 709 -76.23 -2.84 -48.56
N LEU A 710 -75.85 -1.71 -49.18
CA LEU A 710 -74.54 -1.08 -48.98
C LEU A 710 -74.40 -0.48 -47.57
N ARG A 711 -75.43 0.18 -47.05
CA ARG A 711 -75.47 0.69 -45.66
C ARG A 711 -75.29 -0.45 -44.64
N SER A 712 -75.98 -1.58 -44.85
CA SER A 712 -75.85 -2.75 -43.99
C SER A 712 -74.42 -3.32 -44.01
N LYS A 713 -73.85 -3.56 -45.20
CA LYS A 713 -72.46 -4.05 -45.36
C LYS A 713 -71.42 -3.09 -44.79
N LEU A 714 -71.60 -1.78 -44.96
CA LEU A 714 -70.73 -0.76 -44.37
C LEU A 714 -70.80 -0.80 -42.83
N SER A 715 -72.00 -0.90 -42.26
CA SER A 715 -72.21 -1.01 -40.80
C SER A 715 -71.55 -2.27 -40.22
N GLU A 716 -71.67 -3.42 -40.89
CA GLU A 716 -71.00 -4.65 -40.49
C GLU A 716 -69.47 -4.53 -40.53
N LYS A 717 -68.92 -3.91 -41.60
CA LYS A 717 -67.48 -3.70 -41.74
C LYS A 717 -66.93 -2.65 -40.76
N GLN A 718 -67.65 -1.58 -40.47
CA GLN A 718 -67.29 -0.62 -39.42
C GLN A 718 -67.25 -1.30 -38.04
N LYS A 719 -68.26 -2.10 -37.68
CA LYS A 719 -68.25 -2.90 -36.44
C LYS A 719 -67.12 -3.93 -36.39
N HIS A 720 -66.71 -4.49 -37.53
CA HIS A 720 -65.56 -5.40 -37.58
C HIS A 720 -64.24 -4.65 -37.34
N LEU A 721 -64.09 -3.48 -37.97
CA LEU A 721 -62.92 -2.61 -37.82
C LEU A 721 -62.76 -2.09 -36.38
N GLU A 722 -63.84 -1.66 -35.72
CA GLU A 722 -63.81 -1.25 -34.31
C GLU A 722 -63.34 -2.38 -33.39
N ARG A 723 -63.77 -3.63 -33.64
CA ARG A 723 -63.29 -4.80 -32.89
C ARG A 723 -61.79 -5.03 -33.10
N GLU A 724 -61.28 -4.93 -34.33
CA GLU A 724 -59.85 -5.08 -34.62
C GLU A 724 -58.99 -3.95 -34.03
N ILE A 725 -59.49 -2.71 -34.01
CA ILE A 725 -58.81 -1.59 -33.34
C ILE A 725 -58.73 -1.85 -31.83
N SER A 726 -59.82 -2.32 -31.22
CA SER A 726 -59.87 -2.66 -29.79
C SER A 726 -58.92 -3.80 -29.42
N THR A 727 -58.88 -4.89 -30.19
CA THR A 727 -57.97 -6.01 -29.93
C THR A 727 -56.50 -5.64 -30.17
N ASN A 728 -56.18 -4.85 -31.21
CA ASN A 728 -54.82 -4.33 -31.42
C ASN A 728 -54.37 -3.37 -30.31
N LYS A 729 -55.28 -2.56 -29.76
CA LYS A 729 -54.99 -1.70 -28.60
C LYS A 729 -54.65 -2.54 -27.36
N GLN A 730 -55.47 -3.54 -27.04
CA GLN A 730 -55.21 -4.46 -25.92
C GLN A 730 -53.89 -5.25 -26.09
N LEU A 731 -53.57 -5.69 -27.32
CA LEU A 731 -52.29 -6.34 -27.62
C LEU A 731 -51.11 -5.38 -27.41
N SER A 732 -51.24 -4.12 -27.83
CA SER A 732 -50.20 -3.10 -27.69
C SER A 732 -49.96 -2.74 -26.22
N GLU A 733 -51.02 -2.57 -25.42
CA GLU A 733 -50.95 -2.36 -23.96
C GLU A 733 -50.26 -3.54 -23.25
N ARG A 734 -50.57 -4.78 -23.66
CA ARG A 734 -49.96 -5.99 -23.09
C ARG A 734 -48.48 -6.16 -23.46
N LEU A 735 -48.07 -5.70 -24.66
CA LEU A 735 -46.67 -5.70 -25.10
C LEU A 735 -45.85 -4.60 -24.40
N ALA A 736 -46.45 -3.44 -24.12
CA ALA A 736 -45.83 -2.38 -23.33
C ALA A 736 -45.59 -2.83 -21.87
N GLN A 737 -46.54 -3.53 -21.25
CA GLN A 737 -46.38 -4.13 -19.92
C GLN A 737 -45.26 -5.18 -19.84
N LEU A 738 -44.93 -5.84 -20.97
CA LEU A 738 -43.83 -6.80 -21.07
C LEU A 738 -42.48 -6.15 -21.43
N GLY A 739 -42.41 -4.81 -21.58
CA GLY A 739 -41.18 -4.08 -21.89
C GLY A 739 -40.63 -4.31 -23.30
N VAL A 740 -41.42 -4.89 -24.21
CA VAL A 740 -40.99 -5.24 -25.59
C VAL A 740 -41.15 -4.07 -26.57
N LEU A 741 -42.01 -3.10 -26.23
CA LEU A 741 -42.21 -1.86 -26.98
C LEU A 741 -42.20 -0.68 -26.01
N GLU A 742 -41.40 0.35 -26.30
CA GLU A 742 -41.55 1.64 -25.63
C GLU A 742 -42.97 2.18 -25.92
N PRO A 743 -43.68 2.70 -24.90
CA PRO A 743 -44.96 3.34 -25.11
C PRO A 743 -44.75 4.60 -25.96
N ARG A 744 -45.24 4.58 -27.20
CA ARG A 744 -45.36 5.80 -28.00
C ARG A 744 -46.31 6.76 -27.29
N LYS A 745 -45.78 7.92 -26.91
CA LYS A 745 -46.56 9.07 -26.47
C LYS A 745 -47.45 9.60 -27.60
#